data_AF-A0A916CJV0-F1
#
_entry.id   AF-A0A916CJV0-F1
#
_cell.length_a   1.000
_cell.length_b   1.000
_cell.length_c   1.000
_cell.angle_alpha   90.00
_cell.angle_beta   90.00
_cell.angle_gamma   90.00
#
_symmetry.space_group_name_H-M   'P 1'
#
loop_
_entity.id
_entity.type
_entity.pdbx_description
1 polymer ?
#
loop_
_entity_poly.entity_id
_entity_poly.type
_entity_poly.pdbx_seq_one_letter_code
_entity_poly.pdbx_strand_id
1 'polypeptide(L)'
;MKSIRICFLFLAFFFISTACTRPQPSVVATKTNSDSGITILDSNVGDVDWSRDGKTLAYTKRATDGYFDIWTSKPDGSAKQCLTCGNNFSRRHRGGVTQRPQGEYLAFVAENDGVRGDAESLAIPGTGMNTNLWVMKSDGSQSWKLTDLPTDTRAPRGIIHPQFSRDGKRLVWAEALGKSASAPEQVWGEWAIAIADFMIENNTPIVKNIRRVQPGDQRAFYETHDWSSNNRAILFSGNLKRGQAVNANDVYEYDIATEQLTPLTDSFDDWDEHAHYAPDGETIAWMSGADLHVAFPDVRGLAWQQYVETELWLMDRDGSNQQRATFFNQPGTSDYDWFQQNIYKTDRVVVADNAFSPDGKKILVNLAYEGAASPQFGNIRSVLVLLDLEKRKSNGTGGRAGTVPDDYRALYQELDKRLDEFTTRLNAQSKIEPRPTIFAAELLPANSNRGPELLTDRAYQGVLVYLDQLQALGVRGVKVTISYPLLSAEFPRAREYVAFYKKIAQELKRRKMTLLVGAGIIFSDSVFSDLHVDYSGMSLEKYKQLKRQHVETIIKEIQPDYVTIANEPSTEAKITKLPITLSSFVEQVNYILSTVDHRGVLIGAGAGNWDDAAYIENLAKNTRVDYIDLHIYPVNRELLPRALQFAEMARANGKRVIVGETWLYKAGEREVGGADAADIIARDVFSFWQPLDTKFLMLLAQFAQQNQVEFISLFWSKYFFAYLDYDTTRQGLSPKQLLQLVDTAASEQIVTGNLSETGQTYRRLIAPK
;
A
#
# COMPACT_ATOMS: atom_id res chain seq x y z
N MET A 1 53.58 17.23 8.63
CA MET A 1 54.83 18.02 8.54
C MET A 1 54.63 19.13 7.51
N LYS A 2 54.79 20.38 7.98
CA LYS A 2 55.19 21.62 7.27
C LYS A 2 54.30 22.13 6.11
N SER A 3 53.95 23.41 5.97
CA SER A 3 54.15 24.66 6.73
C SER A 3 53.45 25.79 5.91
N ILE A 4 52.60 26.67 6.48
CA ILE A 4 52.91 28.05 6.96
C ILE A 4 52.54 29.22 5.98
N ARG A 5 51.72 30.15 6.51
CA ARG A 5 51.65 31.64 6.36
C ARG A 5 50.85 32.32 5.22
N ILE A 6 49.78 33.08 5.56
CA ILE A 6 49.65 34.54 5.88
C ILE A 6 49.56 35.42 4.62
N CYS A 7 48.45 36.15 4.45
CA CYS A 7 48.45 37.64 4.44
C CYS A 7 47.04 38.24 4.44
N PHE A 8 46.80 39.11 5.42
CA PHE A 8 45.71 40.08 5.48
C PHE A 8 46.03 41.29 4.57
N LEU A 9 45.02 41.90 3.96
CA LEU A 9 45.05 43.33 3.65
C LEU A 9 43.71 43.97 3.97
N PHE A 10 43.77 45.00 4.81
CA PHE A 10 42.69 45.89 5.24
C PHE A 10 42.39 46.93 4.15
N LEU A 11 41.11 47.29 3.98
CA LEU A 11 40.72 48.67 3.65
C LEU A 11 39.34 48.97 4.24
N ALA A 12 39.32 49.98 5.10
CA ALA A 12 38.14 50.48 5.82
C ALA A 12 37.43 51.56 5.01
N PHE A 13 36.09 51.62 5.10
CA PHE A 13 35.34 52.85 4.96
C PHE A 13 34.15 52.86 5.94
N PHE A 14 34.06 53.96 6.69
CA PHE A 14 32.99 54.36 7.61
C PHE A 14 31.64 54.48 6.89
N PHE A 15 30.53 54.10 7.53
CA PHE A 15 29.29 54.90 7.56
C PHE A 15 28.34 54.42 8.68
N ILE A 16 28.16 55.31 9.66
CA ILE A 16 26.94 55.67 10.43
C ILE A 16 26.09 54.56 11.09
N SER A 17 25.92 54.75 12.40
CA SER A 17 24.96 54.10 13.27
C SER A 17 23.53 54.17 12.75
N THR A 18 22.95 53.02 12.43
CA THR A 18 21.53 52.75 12.62
C THR A 18 21.42 51.49 13.46
N ALA A 19 20.71 51.58 14.58
CA ALA A 19 20.45 50.46 15.47
C ALA A 19 19.89 49.26 14.67
N CYS A 20 20.70 48.23 14.46
CA CYS A 20 20.21 46.94 14.01
C CYS A 20 19.47 46.30 15.17
N THR A 21 18.15 46.48 15.19
CA THR A 21 17.24 45.53 15.83
C THR A 21 17.65 44.12 15.44
N ARG A 22 17.93 43.27 16.43
CA ARG A 22 18.20 41.83 16.25
C ARG A 22 17.14 41.25 15.31
N PRO A 23 17.50 40.47 14.28
CA PRO A 23 16.49 39.75 13.52
C PRO A 23 15.81 38.77 14.47
N GLN A 24 14.52 38.98 14.72
CA GLN A 24 13.67 37.96 15.33
C GLN A 24 13.73 36.71 14.43
N PRO A 25 13.77 35.50 15.01
CA PRO A 25 13.63 34.28 14.23
C PRO A 25 12.31 34.36 13.47
N SER A 26 12.38 34.18 12.15
CA SER A 26 11.24 34.26 11.24
C SER A 26 10.14 33.30 11.72
N VAL A 27 9.07 33.88 12.25
CA VAL A 27 7.81 33.18 12.50
C VAL A 27 7.35 32.66 11.14
N VAL A 28 7.33 31.33 10.96
CA VAL A 28 6.57 30.73 9.86
C VAL A 28 5.13 31.18 10.09
N ALA A 29 4.62 32.08 9.24
CA ALA A 29 3.23 32.48 9.30
C ALA A 29 2.36 31.23 9.18
N THR A 30 1.35 31.09 10.05
CA THR A 30 0.39 29.99 9.99
C THR A 30 -0.21 29.95 8.58
N LYS A 31 0.20 28.95 7.79
CA LYS A 31 -0.36 28.68 6.47
C LYS A 31 -1.37 27.57 6.62
N THR A 32 -2.62 27.86 6.29
CA THR A 32 -3.71 26.88 6.28
C THR A 32 -4.07 26.60 4.83
N ASN A 33 -4.12 25.33 4.45
CA ASN A 33 -4.82 24.90 3.26
C ASN A 33 -6.24 24.48 3.65
N SER A 34 -7.24 25.25 3.22
CA SER A 34 -8.65 24.92 3.46
C SER A 34 -9.07 23.61 2.79
N ASP A 35 -8.41 23.24 1.69
CA ASP A 35 -8.84 22.19 0.79
C ASP A 35 -8.27 20.82 1.18
N SER A 36 -7.04 20.74 1.71
CA SER A 36 -6.46 19.49 2.25
C SER A 36 -6.61 19.32 3.77
N GLY A 37 -7.16 20.32 4.46
CA GLY A 37 -7.34 20.29 5.91
C GLY A 37 -6.02 20.31 6.69
N ILE A 38 -4.95 20.89 6.12
CA ILE A 38 -3.61 20.91 6.71
C ILE A 38 -3.25 22.33 7.18
N THR A 39 -2.73 22.47 8.40
CA THR A 39 -2.23 23.75 8.93
C THR A 39 -0.83 23.59 9.53
N ILE A 40 0.13 24.40 9.06
CA ILE A 40 1.48 24.43 9.64
C ILE A 40 1.46 25.28 10.91
N LEU A 41 1.90 24.71 12.03
CA LEU A 41 1.95 25.36 13.34
C LEU A 41 3.36 25.81 13.71
N ASP A 42 4.39 25.00 13.48
CA ASP A 42 5.78 25.35 13.76
C ASP A 42 6.78 24.53 12.92
N SER A 43 8.08 24.77 13.12
CA SER A 43 9.19 24.11 12.41
C SER A 43 10.28 23.64 13.38
N ASN A 44 11.10 22.70 12.91
CA ASN A 44 12.16 22.03 13.68
C ASN A 44 11.63 21.34 14.93
N VAL A 45 10.48 20.68 14.82
CA VAL A 45 9.79 20.00 15.92
C VAL A 45 10.20 18.52 16.01
N GLY A 46 10.27 17.99 17.22
CA GLY A 46 10.45 16.55 17.48
C GLY A 46 9.13 15.94 17.96
N ASP A 47 9.15 15.36 19.14
CA ASP A 47 8.00 14.69 19.78
C ASP A 47 6.86 15.68 20.09
N VAL A 48 5.62 15.18 20.11
CA VAL A 48 4.41 15.99 20.29
C VAL A 48 3.44 15.37 21.29
N ASP A 49 2.68 16.22 21.99
CA ASP A 49 1.55 15.80 22.82
C ASP A 49 0.47 16.88 22.88
N TRP A 50 -0.79 16.47 23.03
CA TRP A 50 -1.95 17.36 23.13
C TRP A 50 -2.65 17.17 24.47
N SER A 51 -2.81 18.27 25.21
CA SER A 51 -3.46 18.27 26.51
C SER A 51 -4.88 17.71 26.42
N ARG A 52 -5.28 16.94 27.44
CA ARG A 52 -6.62 16.34 27.51
C ARG A 52 -7.75 17.37 27.56
N ASP A 53 -7.47 18.56 28.08
CA ASP A 53 -8.43 19.68 28.08
C ASP A 53 -8.48 20.45 26.76
N GLY A 54 -7.61 20.10 25.81
CA GLY A 54 -7.57 20.61 24.45
C GLY A 54 -6.94 21.99 24.30
N LYS A 55 -6.39 22.57 25.37
CA LYS A 55 -5.93 23.97 25.39
C LYS A 55 -4.45 24.15 25.07
N THR A 56 -3.64 23.11 25.22
CA THR A 56 -2.19 23.21 25.16
C THR A 56 -1.60 22.08 24.32
N LEU A 57 -0.81 22.46 23.32
CA LEU A 57 0.13 21.56 22.65
C LEU A 57 1.45 21.63 23.41
N ALA A 58 2.07 20.49 23.66
CA ALA A 58 3.44 20.37 24.12
C ALA A 58 4.26 19.69 23.03
N TYR A 59 5.46 20.17 22.74
CA TYR A 59 6.31 19.57 21.73
C TYR A 59 7.77 19.90 21.99
N THR A 60 8.68 19.09 21.44
CA THR A 60 10.11 19.42 21.46
C THR A 60 10.49 20.20 20.22
N LYS A 61 11.44 21.13 20.34
CA LYS A 61 11.89 21.94 19.22
C LYS A 61 13.41 22.10 19.24
N ARG A 62 14.04 21.83 18.10
CA ARG A 62 15.47 22.03 17.92
C ARG A 62 15.79 23.51 17.80
N ALA A 63 16.52 24.03 18.76
CA ALA A 63 16.99 25.40 18.81
C ALA A 63 18.21 25.62 17.89
N THR A 64 18.63 26.87 17.73
CA THR A 64 19.76 27.26 16.86
C THR A 64 21.11 26.76 17.36
N ASP A 65 21.21 26.38 18.64
CA ASP A 65 22.39 25.74 19.21
C ASP A 65 22.43 24.22 18.97
N GLY A 66 21.43 23.65 18.28
CA GLY A 66 21.37 22.25 17.90
C GLY A 66 20.68 21.34 18.92
N TYR A 67 20.39 21.83 20.13
CA TYR A 67 19.70 21.07 21.16
C TYR A 67 18.18 21.16 21.04
N PHE A 68 17.49 20.14 21.54
CA PHE A 68 16.04 20.15 21.63
C PHE A 68 15.60 20.69 22.99
N ASP A 69 14.62 21.59 22.96
CA ASP A 69 13.98 22.17 24.13
C ASP A 69 12.48 21.87 24.15
N ILE A 70 11.86 21.93 25.32
CA ILE A 70 10.42 21.74 25.49
C ILE A 70 9.69 23.06 25.25
N TRP A 71 8.69 23.02 24.38
CA TRP A 71 7.84 24.15 24.02
C TRP A 71 6.38 23.83 24.25
N THR A 72 5.59 24.87 24.48
CA THR A 72 4.13 24.80 24.50
C THR A 72 3.52 25.85 23.58
N SER A 73 2.30 25.61 23.11
CA SER A 73 1.49 26.59 22.40
C SER A 73 0.00 26.31 22.56
N LYS A 74 -0.85 27.24 22.11
CA LYS A 74 -2.25 26.95 21.87
C LYS A 74 -2.41 26.09 20.59
N PRO A 75 -3.55 25.38 20.41
CA PRO A 75 -3.83 24.59 19.22
C PRO A 75 -3.88 25.37 17.90
N ASP A 76 -4.12 26.68 17.96
CA ASP A 76 -4.09 27.57 16.79
C ASP A 76 -2.66 28.02 16.41
N GLY A 77 -1.65 27.52 17.13
CA GLY A 77 -0.24 27.88 16.95
C GLY A 77 0.17 29.20 17.62
N SER A 78 -0.74 29.89 18.33
CA SER A 78 -0.44 31.11 19.06
C SER A 78 0.15 30.82 20.46
N ALA A 79 0.63 31.87 21.14
CA ALA A 79 1.17 31.80 22.51
C ALA A 79 2.29 30.76 22.70
N LYS A 80 3.19 30.66 21.71
CA LYS A 80 4.37 29.78 21.78
C LYS A 80 5.30 30.20 22.92
N GLN A 81 5.67 29.26 23.77
CA GLN A 81 6.57 29.49 24.90
C GLN A 81 7.57 28.36 24.99
N CYS A 82 8.86 28.70 25.17
CA CYS A 82 9.88 27.72 25.54
C CYS A 82 9.94 27.58 27.06
N LEU A 83 9.90 26.35 27.56
CA LEU A 83 9.96 26.05 28.99
C LEU A 83 11.39 25.73 29.47
N THR A 84 12.27 25.25 28.60
CA THR A 84 13.64 24.82 28.97
C THR A 84 14.77 25.69 28.42
N CYS A 85 14.47 26.77 27.68
CA CYS A 85 15.48 27.67 27.11
C CYS A 85 16.18 28.60 28.14
N GLY A 86 15.78 28.55 29.42
CA GLY A 86 16.29 29.41 30.49
C GLY A 86 17.43 28.79 31.31
N ASN A 87 18.02 29.57 32.24
CA ASN A 87 19.22 29.20 33.02
C ASN A 87 19.05 28.02 34.00
N ASN A 88 17.85 27.44 34.15
CA ASN A 88 17.57 26.36 35.09
C ASN A 88 17.89 24.97 34.55
N PHE A 89 18.26 24.86 33.27
CA PHE A 89 18.69 23.62 32.63
C PHE A 89 20.05 23.82 31.93
N SER A 90 20.90 22.78 31.92
CA SER A 90 22.15 22.79 31.13
C SER A 90 21.83 22.85 29.63
N ARG A 91 22.68 23.39 28.75
CA ARG A 91 22.38 23.38 27.30
C ARG A 91 22.62 21.99 26.72
N ARG A 92 21.59 21.15 26.71
CA ARG A 92 21.59 19.73 26.31
C ARG A 92 20.24 19.29 25.75
N HIS A 93 20.13 18.08 25.19
CA HIS A 93 18.88 17.59 24.62
C HIS A 93 17.77 17.34 25.66
N ARG A 94 16.53 17.75 25.34
CA ARG A 94 15.28 17.28 25.95
C ARG A 94 14.33 16.71 24.89
N GLY A 95 13.62 15.64 25.22
CA GLY A 95 12.76 14.89 24.30
C GLY A 95 11.55 14.27 24.99
N GLY A 96 10.71 13.59 24.20
CA GLY A 96 9.65 12.70 24.67
C GLY A 96 8.72 13.34 25.69
N VAL A 97 8.12 14.49 25.36
CA VAL A 97 7.26 15.22 26.28
C VAL A 97 5.88 14.57 26.40
N THR A 98 5.36 14.44 27.62
CA THR A 98 3.98 14.00 27.88
C THR A 98 3.36 14.84 28.98
N GLN A 99 2.09 15.20 28.82
CA GLN A 99 1.35 16.04 29.75
C GLN A 99 0.60 15.18 30.76
N ARG A 100 0.71 15.53 32.04
CA ARG A 100 -0.13 14.89 33.06
C ARG A 100 -1.60 15.28 32.81
N PRO A 101 -2.57 14.35 32.88
CA PRO A 101 -3.98 14.64 32.59
C PRO A 101 -4.58 15.78 33.43
N GLN A 102 -4.11 15.96 34.66
CA GLN A 102 -4.54 17.05 35.55
C GLN A 102 -3.93 18.43 35.19
N GLY A 103 -2.97 18.46 34.26
CA GLY A 103 -2.45 19.67 33.62
C GLY A 103 -1.37 20.43 34.40
N GLU A 104 -0.96 19.97 35.58
CA GLU A 104 0.00 20.70 36.42
C GLU A 104 1.47 20.26 36.24
N TYR A 105 1.70 19.13 35.58
CA TYR A 105 3.05 18.61 35.28
C TYR A 105 3.23 18.16 33.83
N LEU A 106 4.48 18.22 33.37
CA LEU A 106 4.99 17.66 32.13
C LEU A 106 6.12 16.69 32.46
N ALA A 107 6.06 15.45 31.98
CA ALA A 107 7.19 14.54 32.02
C ALA A 107 7.95 14.59 30.69
N PHE A 108 9.25 14.39 30.74
CA PHE A 108 10.14 14.47 29.58
C PHE A 108 11.45 13.74 29.87
N VAL A 109 12.23 13.48 28.82
CA VAL A 109 13.59 12.94 28.97
C VAL A 109 14.61 14.05 28.80
N ALA A 110 15.68 14.02 29.59
CA ALA A 110 16.78 14.96 29.47
C ALA A 110 18.12 14.23 29.46
N GLU A 111 19.00 14.68 28.57
CA GLU A 111 20.38 14.20 28.47
C GLU A 111 21.17 14.47 29.75
N ASN A 112 21.99 13.49 30.12
CA ASN A 112 22.85 13.55 31.27
C ASN A 112 23.98 14.57 31.11
N ASP A 113 24.39 15.17 32.23
CA ASP A 113 25.64 15.92 32.24
C ASP A 113 26.85 15.00 32.00
N GLY A 114 27.86 15.55 31.32
CA GLY A 114 29.13 14.85 31.07
C GLY A 114 29.17 13.99 29.81
N VAL A 115 28.08 13.87 29.05
CA VAL A 115 28.11 13.31 27.68
C VAL A 115 28.97 14.24 26.80
N ARG A 116 29.89 13.65 26.02
CA ARG A 116 30.87 14.38 25.17
C ARG A 116 31.14 13.62 23.87
N GLY A 117 31.49 14.37 22.82
CA GLY A 117 31.88 13.82 21.52
C GLY A 117 30.70 13.14 20.83
N ASP A 118 30.97 12.08 20.08
CA ASP A 118 29.97 11.40 19.24
C ASP A 118 28.75 10.87 20.04
N ALA A 119 28.92 10.61 21.35
CA ALA A 119 27.84 10.16 22.24
C ALA A 119 26.72 11.19 22.43
N GLU A 120 26.97 12.47 22.16
CA GLU A 120 25.97 13.55 22.24
C GLU A 120 24.86 13.37 21.20
N SER A 121 25.22 12.95 19.98
CA SER A 121 24.23 12.68 18.93
C SER A 121 23.30 11.50 19.25
N LEU A 122 23.69 10.60 20.14
CA LEU A 122 22.84 9.48 20.58
C LEU A 122 21.79 9.92 21.61
N ALA A 123 21.94 11.11 22.21
CA ALA A 123 20.98 11.69 23.15
C ALA A 123 19.87 12.50 22.48
N ILE A 124 19.91 12.62 21.14
CA ILE A 124 18.84 13.25 20.35
C ILE A 124 17.51 12.52 20.64
N PRO A 125 16.38 13.25 20.82
CA PRO A 125 15.06 12.65 20.98
C PRO A 125 14.77 11.59 19.90
N GLY A 126 14.05 10.53 20.27
CA GLY A 126 13.91 9.29 19.49
C GLY A 126 15.01 8.25 19.79
N THR A 127 16.31 8.63 19.74
CA THR A 127 17.40 7.71 20.14
C THR A 127 17.58 7.66 21.66
N GLY A 128 17.65 8.83 22.32
CA GLY A 128 17.55 8.98 23.77
C GLY A 128 18.53 8.18 24.63
N MET A 129 19.77 7.99 24.18
CA MET A 129 20.83 7.39 24.98
C MET A 129 21.45 8.39 25.96
N ASN A 130 21.94 7.92 27.10
CA ASN A 130 22.45 8.74 28.21
C ASN A 130 21.44 9.80 28.68
N THR A 131 20.17 9.42 28.78
CA THR A 131 19.11 10.29 29.26
C THR A 131 18.53 9.77 30.58
N ASN A 132 17.84 10.66 31.29
CA ASN A 132 17.02 10.33 32.44
C ASN A 132 15.61 10.88 32.26
N LEU A 133 14.65 10.26 32.93
CA LEU A 133 13.28 10.75 33.09
C LEU A 133 13.24 11.91 34.08
N TRP A 134 12.58 12.99 33.68
CA TRP A 134 12.32 14.18 34.48
C TRP A 134 10.84 14.52 34.46
N VAL A 135 10.44 15.35 35.42
CA VAL A 135 9.14 16.02 35.43
C VAL A 135 9.33 17.48 35.80
N MET A 136 8.51 18.35 35.25
CA MET A 136 8.48 19.76 35.60
C MET A 136 7.04 20.24 35.75
N LYS A 137 6.85 21.35 36.47
CA LYS A 137 5.58 22.08 36.43
C LYS A 137 5.29 22.53 35.01
N SER A 138 4.01 22.57 34.63
CA SER A 138 3.60 22.95 33.26
C SER A 138 3.99 24.36 32.83
N ASP A 139 4.35 25.24 33.77
CA ASP A 139 4.87 26.58 33.52
C ASP A 139 6.41 26.64 33.44
N GLY A 140 7.10 25.51 33.64
CA GLY A 140 8.55 25.40 33.65
C GLY A 140 9.22 25.97 34.90
N SER A 141 8.47 26.37 35.93
CA SER A 141 9.06 27.08 37.09
C SER A 141 9.94 26.19 37.97
N GLN A 142 9.76 24.87 37.91
CA GLN A 142 10.44 23.90 38.77
C GLN A 142 10.45 22.52 38.12
N SER A 143 11.55 21.78 38.31
CA SER A 143 11.76 20.46 37.74
C SER A 143 12.42 19.49 38.72
N TRP A 144 12.20 18.19 38.50
CA TRP A 144 12.70 17.10 39.33
C TRP A 144 13.16 15.94 38.44
N LYS A 145 14.33 15.39 38.77
CA LYS A 145 14.85 14.17 38.16
C LYS A 145 14.17 12.97 38.79
N LEU A 146 13.57 12.09 37.98
CA LEU A 146 12.80 10.94 38.45
C LEU A 146 13.59 9.62 38.43
N THR A 147 14.65 9.56 37.63
CA THR A 147 15.52 8.38 37.49
C THR A 147 16.99 8.80 37.55
N ASP A 148 17.90 7.87 37.85
CA ASP A 148 19.33 8.18 37.96
C ASP A 148 20.22 7.14 37.26
N LEU A 149 20.05 7.06 35.94
CA LEU A 149 20.89 6.29 35.03
C LEU A 149 22.24 7.00 34.84
N PRO A 150 23.38 6.31 35.05
CA PRO A 150 24.71 6.91 34.90
C PRO A 150 25.04 7.14 33.42
N THR A 151 25.89 8.14 33.16
CA THR A 151 26.48 8.38 31.83
C THR A 151 27.52 7.31 31.49
N ASP A 152 27.36 6.64 30.35
CA ASP A 152 28.30 5.65 29.82
C ASP A 152 28.44 5.82 28.29
N THR A 153 29.67 5.85 27.79
CA THR A 153 29.95 6.00 26.34
C THR A 153 30.09 4.68 25.59
N ARG A 154 30.28 3.56 26.31
CA ARG A 154 30.47 2.22 25.73
C ARG A 154 29.17 1.43 25.73
N ALA A 155 28.41 1.55 26.81
CA ALA A 155 27.20 0.81 27.08
C ALA A 155 26.11 1.77 27.57
N PRO A 156 25.75 2.79 26.77
CA PRO A 156 24.79 3.80 27.21
C PRO A 156 23.44 3.16 27.54
N ARG A 157 22.88 3.55 28.68
CA ARG A 157 21.46 3.34 29.00
C ARG A 157 20.69 4.58 28.59
N GLY A 158 19.40 4.45 28.38
CA GLY A 158 18.58 5.55 27.90
C GLY A 158 17.11 5.34 28.23
N ILE A 159 16.37 6.44 28.23
CA ILE A 159 14.91 6.47 28.38
C ILE A 159 14.34 7.24 27.19
N ILE A 160 13.28 6.71 26.60
CA ILE A 160 12.50 7.36 25.54
C ILE A 160 10.99 7.24 25.80
N HIS A 161 10.23 8.12 25.14
CA HIS A 161 8.77 8.17 25.10
C HIS A 161 8.05 7.85 26.43
N PRO A 162 8.27 8.64 27.51
CA PRO A 162 7.48 8.49 28.72
C PRO A 162 6.01 8.87 28.46
N GLN A 163 5.07 8.15 29.08
CA GLN A 163 3.64 8.37 28.91
C GLN A 163 2.88 8.27 30.23
N PHE A 164 2.14 9.32 30.57
CA PHE A 164 1.25 9.30 31.74
C PHE A 164 0.03 8.42 31.48
N SER A 165 -0.36 7.64 32.49
CA SER A 165 -1.67 6.98 32.51
C SER A 165 -2.79 8.01 32.44
N ARG A 166 -3.96 7.61 31.93
CA ARG A 166 -5.16 8.47 31.79
C ARG A 166 -5.62 9.07 33.11
N ASP A 167 -5.34 8.40 34.23
CA ASP A 167 -5.61 8.93 35.58
C ASP A 167 -4.44 9.73 36.20
N GLY A 168 -3.29 9.82 35.52
CA GLY A 168 -2.11 10.56 35.95
C GLY A 168 -1.41 9.97 37.18
N LYS A 169 -1.66 8.70 37.52
CA LYS A 169 -1.08 8.00 38.68
C LYS A 169 0.08 7.09 38.33
N ARG A 170 0.31 6.81 37.05
CA ARG A 170 1.41 5.97 36.58
C ARG A 170 2.12 6.61 35.40
N LEU A 171 3.38 6.22 35.23
CA LEU A 171 4.21 6.50 34.07
C LEU A 171 4.67 5.17 33.48
N VAL A 172 4.67 5.11 32.16
CA VAL A 172 5.41 4.09 31.40
C VAL A 172 6.51 4.77 30.60
N TRP A 173 7.63 4.10 30.36
CA TRP A 173 8.66 4.51 29.40
C TRP A 173 9.38 3.29 28.83
N ALA A 174 10.01 3.46 27.67
CA ALA A 174 10.97 2.50 27.14
C ALA A 174 12.38 2.80 27.66
N GLU A 175 13.09 1.76 28.11
CA GLU A 175 14.41 1.86 28.74
C GLU A 175 15.43 0.94 28.04
N ALA A 176 16.48 1.54 27.49
CA ALA A 176 17.64 0.79 27.00
C ALA A 176 18.50 0.30 28.18
N LEU A 177 18.82 -0.98 28.19
CA LEU A 177 19.45 -1.65 29.32
C LEU A 177 20.99 -1.61 29.29
N GLY A 178 21.59 -0.95 28.29
CA GLY A 178 23.05 -0.76 28.21
C GLY A 178 23.80 -2.07 27.97
N LYS A 179 23.25 -2.96 27.15
CA LYS A 179 23.94 -4.16 26.68
C LYS A 179 24.26 -4.04 25.20
N SER A 180 25.49 -4.36 24.83
CA SER A 180 25.91 -4.40 23.43
C SER A 180 25.15 -5.48 22.66
N ALA A 181 24.90 -5.25 21.38
CA ALA A 181 24.25 -6.23 20.49
C ALA A 181 24.96 -7.59 20.57
N SER A 182 24.24 -8.62 21.04
CA SER A 182 24.73 -10.00 21.06
C SER A 182 24.45 -10.76 19.76
N ALA A 183 23.61 -10.20 18.89
CA ALA A 183 23.22 -10.77 17.61
C ALA A 183 22.83 -9.67 16.61
N PRO A 184 22.87 -9.94 15.28
CA PRO A 184 22.53 -8.96 14.24
C PRO A 184 21.15 -8.29 14.39
N GLU A 185 20.17 -9.05 14.87
CA GLU A 185 18.79 -8.62 15.12
C GLU A 185 18.63 -7.70 16.34
N GLN A 186 19.65 -7.61 17.21
CA GLN A 186 19.66 -6.74 18.40
C GLN A 186 20.55 -5.50 18.21
N VAL A 187 20.68 -4.99 16.98
CA VAL A 187 21.57 -3.84 16.68
C VAL A 187 21.25 -2.61 17.52
N TRP A 188 19.99 -2.43 17.91
CA TRP A 188 19.50 -1.33 18.74
C TRP A 188 19.75 -1.54 20.25
N GLY A 189 20.30 -2.69 20.64
CA GLY A 189 20.50 -3.09 22.02
C GLY A 189 19.31 -3.87 22.61
N GLU A 190 19.43 -4.19 23.90
CA GLU A 190 18.35 -4.82 24.67
C GLU A 190 17.57 -3.75 25.44
N TRP A 191 16.25 -3.71 25.24
CA TRP A 191 15.35 -2.74 25.86
C TRP A 191 14.29 -3.41 26.73
N ALA A 192 13.63 -2.62 27.58
CA ALA A 192 12.49 -3.03 28.37
C ALA A 192 11.46 -1.91 28.48
N ILE A 193 10.20 -2.28 28.71
CA ILE A 193 9.13 -1.37 29.11
C ILE A 193 9.18 -1.25 30.64
N ALA A 194 9.33 -0.03 31.15
CA ALA A 194 9.28 0.25 32.58
C ALA A 194 7.94 0.91 32.95
N ILE A 195 7.29 0.41 33.99
CA ILE A 195 6.00 0.88 34.50
C ILE A 195 6.19 1.26 35.96
N ALA A 196 5.79 2.47 36.36
CA ALA A 196 5.97 2.95 37.72
C ALA A 196 4.77 3.78 38.22
N ASP A 197 4.59 3.79 39.54
CA ASP A 197 3.65 4.68 40.20
C ASP A 197 4.23 6.10 40.25
N PHE A 198 3.45 7.08 39.82
CA PHE A 198 3.77 8.50 39.93
C PHE A 198 3.05 9.10 41.15
N MET A 199 3.82 9.71 42.04
CA MET A 199 3.29 10.25 43.30
C MET A 199 3.92 11.60 43.62
N ILE A 200 3.23 12.37 44.45
CA ILE A 200 3.73 13.64 44.98
C ILE A 200 3.88 13.47 46.49
N GLU A 201 5.12 13.39 46.97
CA GLU A 201 5.43 13.29 48.40
C GLU A 201 6.07 14.61 48.86
N ASN A 202 5.50 15.28 49.86
CA ASN A 202 6.02 16.56 50.37
C ASN A 202 6.30 17.59 49.25
N ASN A 203 5.34 17.80 48.34
CA ASN A 203 5.45 18.66 47.15
C ASN A 203 6.59 18.28 46.18
N THR A 204 7.06 17.04 46.23
CA THR A 204 8.10 16.50 45.35
C THR A 204 7.52 15.35 44.52
N PRO A 205 7.42 15.52 43.19
CA PRO A 205 7.12 14.42 42.28
C PRO A 205 8.19 13.33 42.33
N ILE A 206 7.76 12.08 42.44
CA ILE A 206 8.63 10.90 42.46
C ILE A 206 7.99 9.74 41.71
N VAL A 207 8.81 8.76 41.33
CA VAL A 207 8.34 7.45 40.86
C VAL A 207 8.71 6.35 41.85
N LYS A 208 7.80 5.41 42.11
CA LYS A 208 8.03 4.21 42.94
C LYS A 208 7.54 2.95 42.23
N ASN A 209 7.89 1.79 42.80
CA ASN A 209 7.42 0.48 42.34
C ASN A 209 7.70 0.20 40.85
N ILE A 210 8.90 0.60 40.38
CA ILE A 210 9.29 0.43 38.98
C ILE A 210 9.37 -1.06 38.64
N ARG A 211 8.46 -1.51 37.77
CA ARG A 211 8.43 -2.85 37.19
C ARG A 211 8.92 -2.79 35.76
N ARG A 212 9.81 -3.71 35.36
CA ARG A 212 10.29 -3.84 33.98
C ARG A 212 9.75 -5.11 33.34
N VAL A 213 9.30 -5.02 32.09
CA VAL A 213 8.80 -6.15 31.29
C VAL A 213 9.45 -6.13 29.90
N GLN A 214 9.64 -7.32 29.32
CA GLN A 214 10.20 -7.52 27.98
C GLN A 214 9.34 -8.57 27.25
N PRO A 215 8.07 -8.24 26.91
CA PRO A 215 7.20 -9.18 26.22
C PRO A 215 7.73 -9.48 24.80
N GLY A 216 7.43 -10.67 24.27
CA GLY A 216 7.90 -11.12 22.95
C GLY A 216 9.03 -12.17 23.01
N ASP A 217 9.33 -12.77 21.85
CA ASP A 217 10.38 -13.79 21.70
C ASP A 217 11.78 -13.17 21.63
N GLN A 218 11.86 -11.94 21.12
CA GLN A 218 13.07 -11.16 20.95
C GLN A 218 13.04 -9.94 21.86
N ARG A 219 14.19 -9.67 22.49
CA ARG A 219 14.40 -8.54 23.41
C ARG A 219 15.27 -7.50 22.72
N ALA A 220 14.78 -6.97 21.60
CA ALA A 220 15.47 -5.94 20.83
C ALA A 220 14.91 -4.57 21.21
N PHE A 221 14.34 -3.83 20.25
CA PHE A 221 13.81 -2.49 20.43
C PHE A 221 12.37 -2.51 20.96
N TYR A 222 12.06 -1.54 21.83
CA TYR A 222 10.72 -1.24 22.34
C TYR A 222 10.58 0.28 22.42
N GLU A 223 9.42 0.83 22.04
CA GLU A 223 9.06 2.23 22.26
C GLU A 223 7.61 2.36 22.72
N THR A 224 7.37 3.11 23.80
CA THR A 224 6.06 3.19 24.47
C THR A 224 5.23 4.37 23.97
N HIS A 225 3.92 4.21 23.77
CA HIS A 225 3.12 5.23 23.09
C HIS A 225 1.92 5.76 23.88
N ASP A 226 0.99 4.91 24.33
CA ASP A 226 -0.25 5.41 24.95
C ASP A 226 -0.87 4.40 25.92
N TRP A 227 -1.72 4.89 26.80
CA TRP A 227 -2.51 4.09 27.73
C TRP A 227 -3.93 3.93 27.23
N SER A 228 -4.48 2.72 27.40
CA SER A 228 -5.91 2.49 27.22
C SER A 228 -6.75 3.37 28.15
N SER A 229 -7.99 3.68 27.75
CA SER A 229 -8.92 4.54 28.51
C SER A 229 -9.13 4.07 29.97
N ASN A 230 -9.09 2.76 30.20
CA ASN A 230 -9.23 2.13 31.51
C ASN A 230 -7.90 1.93 32.27
N ASN A 231 -6.77 2.43 31.75
CA ASN A 231 -5.41 2.29 32.31
C ASN A 231 -4.94 0.83 32.49
N ARG A 232 -5.49 -0.11 31.74
CA ARG A 232 -5.14 -1.54 31.87
C ARG A 232 -4.12 -1.99 30.83
N ALA A 233 -4.10 -1.38 29.67
CA ALA A 233 -3.21 -1.73 28.59
C ALA A 233 -2.36 -0.53 28.15
N ILE A 234 -1.22 -0.85 27.53
CA ILE A 234 -0.29 0.12 26.94
C ILE A 234 -0.08 -0.24 25.48
N LEU A 235 -0.14 0.75 24.60
CA LEU A 235 0.35 0.66 23.23
C LEU A 235 1.84 0.93 23.18
N PHE A 236 2.56 0.12 22.42
CA PHE A 236 3.99 0.26 22.20
C PHE A 236 4.37 -0.39 20.86
N SER A 237 5.49 0.03 20.26
CA SER A 237 6.09 -0.68 19.13
C SER A 237 7.26 -1.55 19.58
N GLY A 238 7.53 -2.62 18.85
CA GLY A 238 8.75 -3.38 19.09
C GLY A 238 9.11 -4.38 18.00
N ASN A 239 10.39 -4.76 18.02
CA ASN A 239 10.96 -5.82 17.20
C ASN A 239 11.02 -7.10 18.05
N LEU A 240 9.89 -7.80 18.12
CA LEU A 240 9.63 -8.82 19.14
C LEU A 240 9.63 -10.24 18.60
N LYS A 241 9.55 -10.44 17.29
CA LYS A 241 9.43 -11.76 16.67
C LYS A 241 10.76 -12.21 16.07
N ARG A 242 11.04 -13.51 16.17
CA ARG A 242 12.23 -14.09 15.53
C ARG A 242 12.13 -13.98 14.01
N GLY A 243 13.20 -13.49 13.40
CA GLY A 243 13.30 -13.38 11.94
C GLY A 243 12.73 -12.08 11.37
N GLN A 244 12.20 -11.18 12.21
CA GLN A 244 11.91 -9.82 11.79
C GLN A 244 13.20 -9.13 11.32
N ALA A 245 13.10 -8.36 10.24
CA ALA A 245 14.20 -7.50 9.82
C ALA A 245 14.52 -6.53 10.95
N VAL A 246 15.79 -6.13 11.05
CA VAL A 246 16.26 -5.24 12.14
C VAL A 246 15.63 -3.84 12.10
N ASN A 247 15.07 -3.47 10.95
CA ASN A 247 14.34 -2.23 10.70
C ASN A 247 12.81 -2.44 10.70
N ALA A 248 12.33 -3.61 11.11
CA ALA A 248 10.90 -3.85 11.28
C ALA A 248 10.49 -3.54 12.72
N ASN A 249 9.33 -2.93 12.91
CA ASN A 249 8.70 -2.74 14.21
C ASN A 249 7.20 -2.95 14.01
N ASP A 250 6.55 -3.70 14.91
CA ASP A 250 5.10 -3.82 14.91
C ASP A 250 4.51 -3.05 16.10
N VAL A 251 3.24 -2.67 16.00
CA VAL A 251 2.43 -2.14 17.10
C VAL A 251 1.81 -3.28 17.91
N TYR A 252 1.88 -3.16 19.23
CA TYR A 252 1.29 -4.11 20.18
C TYR A 252 0.45 -3.40 21.23
N GLU A 253 -0.61 -4.07 21.70
CA GLU A 253 -1.30 -3.77 22.95
C GLU A 253 -0.84 -4.76 24.03
N TYR A 254 -0.37 -4.27 25.18
CA TYR A 254 0.04 -5.09 26.31
C TYR A 254 -0.82 -4.83 27.54
N ASP A 255 -1.54 -5.85 28.00
CA ASP A 255 -2.30 -5.83 29.24
C ASP A 255 -1.37 -6.03 30.44
N ILE A 256 -1.22 -5.02 31.28
CA ILE A 256 -0.25 -5.04 32.38
C ILE A 256 -0.64 -5.98 33.53
N ALA A 257 -1.92 -6.33 33.62
CA ALA A 257 -2.46 -7.15 34.71
C ALA A 257 -2.41 -8.64 34.35
N THR A 258 -2.76 -8.98 33.11
CA THR A 258 -2.74 -10.37 32.61
C THR A 258 -1.42 -10.73 31.93
N GLU A 259 -0.60 -9.73 31.61
CA GLU A 259 0.61 -9.87 30.80
C GLU A 259 0.34 -10.36 29.37
N GLN A 260 -0.89 -10.23 28.90
CA GLN A 260 -1.28 -10.58 27.54
C GLN A 260 -0.69 -9.57 26.55
N LEU A 261 0.04 -10.09 25.57
CA LEU A 261 0.56 -9.33 24.43
C LEU A 261 -0.32 -9.61 23.20
N THR A 262 -0.87 -8.56 22.62
CA THR A 262 -1.71 -8.63 21.40
C THR A 262 -1.02 -7.86 20.28
N PRO A 263 -0.59 -8.53 19.19
CA PRO A 263 -0.11 -7.82 18.00
C PRO A 263 -1.28 -7.10 17.32
N LEU A 264 -1.09 -5.83 16.96
CA LEU A 264 -2.03 -5.03 16.17
C LEU A 264 -1.55 -4.87 14.72
N THR A 265 -0.24 -4.89 14.50
CA THR A 265 0.38 -5.11 13.19
C THR A 265 1.26 -6.37 13.21
N ASP A 266 1.50 -6.95 12.04
CA ASP A 266 2.27 -8.20 11.88
C ASP A 266 3.04 -8.19 10.56
N SER A 267 4.07 -7.34 10.50
CA SER A 267 4.99 -7.22 9.38
C SER A 267 6.39 -7.71 9.76
N PHE A 268 7.14 -8.14 8.76
CA PHE A 268 8.53 -8.59 8.94
C PHE A 268 9.55 -7.59 8.40
N ASP A 269 9.09 -6.52 7.74
CA ASP A 269 9.93 -5.53 7.07
C ASP A 269 9.37 -4.10 7.10
N ASP A 270 8.16 -3.87 7.61
CA ASP A 270 7.61 -2.52 7.79
C ASP A 270 8.01 -1.89 9.13
N TRP A 271 8.14 -0.56 9.13
CA TRP A 271 8.45 0.25 10.30
C TRP A 271 7.17 0.87 10.86
N ASP A 272 6.61 0.31 11.94
CA ASP A 272 5.43 0.83 12.64
C ASP A 272 5.76 1.40 14.03
N GLU A 273 5.41 2.67 14.30
CA GLU A 273 5.63 3.33 15.61
C GLU A 273 4.57 4.42 15.91
N HIS A 274 4.68 5.05 17.08
CA HIS A 274 3.83 6.17 17.55
C HIS A 274 2.32 5.88 17.51
N ALA A 275 1.90 4.74 18.07
CA ALA A 275 0.51 4.33 18.11
C ALA A 275 -0.29 4.98 19.27
N HIS A 276 -1.30 5.79 18.96
CA HIS A 276 -2.13 6.49 19.94
C HIS A 276 -3.61 6.16 19.79
N TYR A 277 -4.31 5.95 20.91
CA TYR A 277 -5.77 5.81 20.87
C TYR A 277 -6.41 7.17 20.59
N ALA A 278 -7.40 7.16 19.70
CA ALA A 278 -8.37 8.23 19.61
C ALA A 278 -9.15 8.37 20.93
N PRO A 279 -9.76 9.54 21.20
CA PRO A 279 -10.51 9.76 22.44
C PRO A 279 -11.71 8.84 22.63
N ASP A 280 -12.25 8.27 21.55
CA ASP A 280 -13.31 7.26 21.60
C ASP A 280 -12.82 5.91 22.17
N GLY A 281 -11.51 5.64 22.10
CA GLY A 281 -10.89 4.38 22.49
C GLY A 281 -11.11 3.24 21.51
N GLU A 282 -11.75 3.50 20.37
CA GLU A 282 -12.10 2.51 19.34
C GLU A 282 -11.22 2.63 18.10
N THR A 283 -10.63 3.80 17.86
CA THR A 283 -9.68 4.02 16.76
C THR A 283 -8.25 4.17 17.29
N ILE A 284 -7.26 3.67 16.55
CA ILE A 284 -5.83 3.91 16.79
C ILE A 284 -5.23 4.60 15.57
N ALA A 285 -4.41 5.62 15.78
CA ALA A 285 -3.52 6.18 14.75
C ALA A 285 -2.08 5.76 15.02
N TRP A 286 -1.31 5.49 13.97
CA TRP A 286 0.12 5.20 14.06
C TRP A 286 0.85 5.64 12.80
N MET A 287 2.18 5.73 12.86
CA MET A 287 2.99 5.88 11.66
C MET A 287 3.39 4.53 11.09
N SER A 288 3.35 4.36 9.76
CA SER A 288 3.76 3.12 9.11
C SER A 288 4.45 3.36 7.78
N GLY A 289 5.46 2.54 7.50
CA GLY A 289 6.10 2.37 6.19
C GLY A 289 5.36 1.44 5.23
N ALA A 290 4.21 0.88 5.62
CA ALA A 290 3.43 -0.05 4.81
C ALA A 290 3.16 0.47 3.39
N ASP A 291 3.27 -0.42 2.41
CA ASP A 291 3.24 -0.21 0.96
C ASP A 291 4.23 0.83 0.38
N LEU A 292 5.15 1.39 1.18
CA LEU A 292 6.26 2.22 0.67
C LEU A 292 7.50 1.38 0.33
N HIS A 293 7.59 0.14 0.83
CA HIS A 293 8.68 -0.81 0.57
C HIS A 293 10.07 -0.23 0.91
N VAL A 294 10.18 0.38 2.09
CA VAL A 294 11.38 1.08 2.53
C VAL A 294 12.48 0.08 2.90
N ALA A 295 13.62 0.15 2.19
CA ALA A 295 14.79 -0.67 2.49
C ALA A 295 15.79 0.08 3.39
N PHE A 296 16.29 -0.59 4.41
CA PHE A 296 17.32 -0.06 5.32
C PHE A 296 18.65 -0.79 5.09
N PRO A 297 19.48 -0.38 4.11
CA PRO A 297 20.75 -1.05 3.83
C PRO A 297 21.79 -0.84 4.93
N ASP A 298 21.63 0.18 5.78
CA ASP A 298 22.50 0.41 6.94
C ASP A 298 21.73 0.98 8.13
N VAL A 299 21.79 0.27 9.26
CA VAL A 299 21.13 0.65 10.53
C VAL A 299 22.14 1.05 11.60
N ARG A 300 23.43 1.19 11.28
CA ARG A 300 24.46 1.54 12.26
C ARG A 300 24.38 3.01 12.66
N GLY A 301 24.43 3.29 13.96
CA GLY A 301 24.41 4.65 14.48
C GLY A 301 23.13 5.38 14.09
N LEU A 302 23.25 6.53 13.42
CA LEU A 302 22.11 7.32 12.93
C LEU A 302 21.84 7.14 11.42
N ALA A 303 22.50 6.18 10.76
CA ALA A 303 22.36 5.97 9.31
C ALA A 303 20.94 5.60 8.89
N TRP A 304 20.16 4.95 9.76
CA TRP A 304 18.78 4.57 9.50
C TRP A 304 17.87 5.76 9.16
N GLN A 305 18.13 6.94 9.74
CA GLN A 305 17.30 8.14 9.59
C GLN A 305 17.18 8.63 8.15
N GLN A 306 18.13 8.25 7.29
CA GLN A 306 18.13 8.61 5.88
C GLN A 306 17.20 7.73 5.03
N TYR A 307 16.73 6.60 5.56
CA TYR A 307 15.89 5.65 4.82
C TYR A 307 14.43 5.70 5.22
N VAL A 308 14.11 6.00 6.48
CA VAL A 308 12.72 5.97 6.99
C VAL A 308 11.80 6.79 6.10
N GLU A 309 10.70 6.20 5.65
CA GLU A 309 9.56 6.87 5.01
C GLU A 309 8.30 6.32 5.65
N THR A 310 7.39 7.19 6.07
CA THR A 310 6.16 6.76 6.74
C THR A 310 5.00 7.67 6.40
N GLU A 311 3.80 7.11 6.51
CA GLU A 311 2.53 7.82 6.47
C GLU A 311 1.79 7.66 7.80
N LEU A 312 0.79 8.49 8.04
CA LEU A 312 -0.18 8.30 9.11
C LEU A 312 -1.19 7.26 8.68
N TRP A 313 -1.48 6.31 9.56
CA TRP A 313 -2.49 5.26 9.37
C TRP A 313 -3.50 5.26 10.51
N LEU A 314 -4.68 4.68 10.24
CA LEU A 314 -5.79 4.51 11.16
C LEU A 314 -6.28 3.05 11.15
N MET A 315 -6.64 2.51 12.31
CA MET A 315 -7.15 1.16 12.47
C MET A 315 -8.17 1.12 13.59
N ASP A 316 -8.99 0.07 13.58
CA ASP A 316 -9.84 -0.24 14.70
C ASP A 316 -8.99 -0.76 15.87
N ARG A 317 -9.52 -0.67 17.09
CA ARG A 317 -8.85 -1.04 18.34
C ARG A 317 -8.27 -2.45 18.32
N ASP A 318 -8.90 -3.37 17.59
CA ASP A 318 -8.48 -4.77 17.47
C ASP A 318 -7.39 -5.02 16.42
N GLY A 319 -6.89 -3.96 15.77
CA GLY A 319 -5.88 -4.02 14.72
C GLY A 319 -6.44 -4.20 13.31
N SER A 320 -7.77 -4.35 13.16
CA SER A 320 -8.42 -4.49 11.86
C SER A 320 -8.68 -3.15 11.17
N ASN A 321 -9.13 -3.20 9.92
CA ASN A 321 -9.51 -2.01 9.12
C ASN A 321 -8.40 -0.96 8.98
N GLN A 322 -7.15 -1.41 8.86
CA GLN A 322 -5.98 -0.55 8.65
C GLN A 322 -6.11 0.26 7.36
N GLN A 323 -6.01 1.58 7.47
CA GLN A 323 -6.19 2.53 6.37
C GLN A 323 -5.19 3.65 6.47
N ARG A 324 -4.53 3.94 5.35
CA ARG A 324 -3.65 5.10 5.23
C ARG A 324 -4.45 6.40 5.25
N ALA A 325 -4.04 7.34 6.10
CA ALA A 325 -4.70 8.63 6.32
C ALA A 325 -3.96 9.82 5.69
N THR A 326 -2.68 9.66 5.34
CA THR A 326 -1.88 10.68 4.64
C THR A 326 -1.14 10.08 3.45
N PHE A 327 -0.74 10.93 2.50
CA PHE A 327 -0.07 10.51 1.27
C PHE A 327 1.11 11.43 0.91
N PHE A 328 1.91 11.84 1.89
CA PHE A 328 3.02 12.78 1.69
C PHE A 328 4.15 12.24 0.79
N ASN A 329 4.25 10.92 0.63
CA ASN A 329 5.24 10.21 -0.18
C ASN A 329 4.66 9.64 -1.49
N GLN A 330 3.39 9.93 -1.82
CA GLN A 330 2.76 9.45 -3.07
C GLN A 330 2.56 10.58 -4.08
N PRO A 331 3.40 10.68 -5.13
CA PRO A 331 3.25 11.68 -6.17
C PRO A 331 1.85 11.70 -6.80
N GLY A 332 1.33 12.90 -7.05
CA GLY A 332 0.00 13.10 -7.65
C GLY A 332 -1.17 13.09 -6.66
N THR A 333 -0.89 13.00 -5.35
CA THR A 333 -1.90 13.20 -4.29
C THR A 333 -1.84 14.62 -3.76
N SER A 334 -2.94 15.12 -3.17
CA SER A 334 -2.94 16.48 -2.63
C SER A 334 -1.97 16.69 -1.48
N ASP A 335 -1.72 15.64 -0.68
CA ASP A 335 -0.80 15.72 0.45
C ASP A 335 0.63 15.90 -0.04
N TYR A 336 1.06 15.06 -1.00
CA TYR A 336 2.34 15.20 -1.68
C TYR A 336 2.47 16.57 -2.33
N ASP A 337 1.55 16.94 -3.24
CA ASP A 337 1.64 18.19 -3.99
C ASP A 337 1.66 19.41 -3.08
N TRP A 338 0.80 19.41 -2.05
CA TRP A 338 0.77 20.48 -1.07
C TRP A 338 2.09 20.58 -0.30
N PHE A 339 2.64 19.45 0.16
CA PHE A 339 3.91 19.42 0.88
C PHE A 339 5.04 20.01 0.03
N GLN A 340 5.19 19.51 -1.20
CA GLN A 340 6.23 19.95 -2.14
C GLN A 340 6.14 21.46 -2.44
N GLN A 341 4.93 22.00 -2.51
CA GLN A 341 4.68 23.41 -2.82
C GLN A 341 4.85 24.34 -1.60
N ASN A 342 4.50 23.87 -0.40
CA ASN A 342 4.33 24.76 0.76
C ASN A 342 5.37 24.59 1.86
N ILE A 343 5.99 23.41 1.96
CA ILE A 343 6.98 23.08 2.99
C ILE A 343 8.37 23.01 2.36
N TYR A 344 8.64 21.96 1.59
CA TYR A 344 9.96 21.74 1.01
C TYR A 344 9.90 20.72 -0.12
N LYS A 345 10.74 20.91 -1.14
CA LYS A 345 10.89 19.93 -2.22
C LYS A 345 11.81 18.80 -1.79
N THR A 346 11.25 17.62 -1.60
CA THR A 346 11.95 16.44 -1.07
C THR A 346 11.38 15.19 -1.71
N ASP A 347 12.21 14.17 -1.89
CA ASP A 347 11.73 12.87 -2.34
C ASP A 347 11.11 12.05 -1.18
N ARG A 348 11.35 12.49 0.07
CA ARG A 348 11.02 11.74 1.28
C ARG A 348 10.43 12.59 2.40
N VAL A 349 9.37 12.09 3.00
CA VAL A 349 8.67 12.63 4.18
C VAL A 349 8.44 11.50 5.19
N VAL A 350 8.55 11.82 6.46
CA VAL A 350 8.31 10.91 7.59
C VAL A 350 7.23 11.53 8.46
N VAL A 351 6.10 10.86 8.60
CA VAL A 351 5.16 11.13 9.70
C VAL A 351 5.81 10.57 10.95
N ALA A 352 6.46 11.42 11.76
CA ALA A 352 7.43 11.00 12.77
C ALA A 352 6.90 10.99 14.22
N ASP A 353 5.71 11.53 14.47
CA ASP A 353 4.98 11.42 15.75
C ASP A 353 3.56 11.98 15.56
N ASN A 354 2.61 11.61 16.44
CA ASN A 354 1.25 12.12 16.37
C ASN A 354 0.52 12.21 17.72
N ALA A 355 -0.47 13.10 17.81
CA ALA A 355 -1.36 13.20 18.98
C ALA A 355 -2.77 13.66 18.58
N PHE A 356 -3.80 12.93 18.99
CA PHE A 356 -5.19 13.30 18.75
C PHE A 356 -5.62 14.54 19.53
N SER A 357 -6.49 15.37 18.92
CA SER A 357 -7.28 16.33 19.67
C SER A 357 -8.26 15.61 20.60
N PRO A 358 -8.68 16.21 21.74
CA PRO A 358 -9.59 15.55 22.68
C PRO A 358 -10.98 15.21 22.13
N ASP A 359 -11.40 15.86 21.04
CA ASP A 359 -12.65 15.57 20.33
C ASP A 359 -12.49 14.54 19.19
N GLY A 360 -11.26 14.08 18.90
CA GLY A 360 -10.95 13.11 17.85
C GLY A 360 -11.10 13.65 16.43
N LYS A 361 -11.39 14.95 16.25
CA LYS A 361 -11.64 15.57 14.94
C LYS A 361 -10.36 16.02 14.24
N LYS A 362 -9.28 16.18 14.99
CA LYS A 362 -7.99 16.62 14.48
C LYS A 362 -6.87 15.75 15.04
N ILE A 363 -5.76 15.75 14.32
CA ILE A 363 -4.54 15.08 14.77
C ILE A 363 -3.36 16.01 14.52
N LEU A 364 -2.58 16.22 15.58
CA LEU A 364 -1.30 16.88 15.53
C LEU A 364 -0.27 15.88 15.01
N VAL A 365 0.55 16.29 14.06
CA VAL A 365 1.53 15.42 13.40
C VAL A 365 2.86 16.15 13.28
N ASN A 366 3.95 15.47 13.64
CA ASN A 366 5.29 15.90 13.29
C ASN A 366 5.67 15.31 11.92
N LEU A 367 5.95 16.17 10.93
CA LEU A 367 6.45 15.73 9.62
C LEU A 367 7.93 16.04 9.52
N ALA A 368 8.78 15.01 9.49
CA ALA A 368 10.19 15.14 9.17
C ALA A 368 10.45 14.96 7.67
N TYR A 369 11.51 15.57 7.15
CA TYR A 369 11.87 15.51 5.74
C TYR A 369 13.35 15.80 5.53
N GLU A 370 13.87 15.35 4.39
CA GLU A 370 15.23 15.64 3.99
C GLU A 370 15.35 17.04 3.38
N GLY A 371 16.25 17.84 3.94
CA GLY A 371 16.59 19.18 3.51
C GLY A 371 18.09 19.39 3.37
N ALA A 372 18.48 20.59 2.95
CA ALA A 372 19.90 20.91 2.77
C ALA A 372 20.69 20.69 4.08
N ALA A 373 21.79 19.96 3.98
CA ALA A 373 22.67 19.70 5.12
C ALA A 373 23.18 21.01 5.72
N SER A 374 23.14 21.13 7.06
CA SER A 374 23.76 22.24 7.79
C SER A 374 24.52 21.73 9.01
N PRO A 375 25.56 22.43 9.46
CA PRO A 375 26.32 22.05 10.65
C PRO A 375 25.46 21.94 11.92
N GLN A 376 24.40 22.74 12.05
CA GLN A 376 23.55 22.76 13.25
C GLN A 376 22.40 21.73 13.22
N PHE A 377 21.88 21.41 12.03
CA PHE A 377 20.63 20.65 11.88
C PHE A 377 20.78 19.35 11.09
N GLY A 378 21.98 19.01 10.59
CA GLY A 378 22.16 17.88 9.67
C GLY A 378 21.35 18.07 8.39
N ASN A 379 20.94 16.97 7.75
CA ASN A 379 20.06 16.95 6.58
C ASN A 379 18.57 16.74 6.92
N ILE A 380 18.21 16.43 8.16
CA ILE A 380 16.79 16.26 8.54
C ILE A 380 16.21 17.58 9.06
N ARG A 381 15.01 17.92 8.59
CA ARG A 381 14.19 19.03 9.09
C ARG A 381 12.82 18.49 9.44
N SER A 382 12.01 19.31 10.10
CA SER A 382 10.65 18.91 10.45
C SER A 382 9.72 20.11 10.59
N VAL A 383 8.41 19.83 10.50
CA VAL A 383 7.35 20.79 10.74
C VAL A 383 6.25 20.16 11.57
N LEU A 384 5.68 20.98 12.46
CA LEU A 384 4.50 20.62 13.23
C LEU A 384 3.27 21.01 12.44
N VAL A 385 2.39 20.04 12.20
CA VAL A 385 1.22 20.18 11.36
C VAL A 385 -0.02 19.72 12.10
N LEU A 386 -1.11 20.46 11.93
CA LEU A 386 -2.43 20.07 12.38
C LEU A 386 -3.25 19.59 11.18
N LEU A 387 -3.71 18.35 11.25
CA LEU A 387 -4.59 17.74 10.26
C LEU A 387 -6.04 17.75 10.77
N ASP A 388 -6.96 18.19 9.92
CA ASP A 388 -8.40 18.13 10.13
C ASP A 388 -8.96 16.84 9.53
N LEU A 389 -9.29 15.87 10.38
CA LEU A 389 -9.76 14.56 9.97
C LEU A 389 -11.18 14.62 9.39
N GLU A 390 -12.00 15.60 9.79
CA GLU A 390 -13.35 15.76 9.22
C GLU A 390 -13.28 16.30 7.78
N LYS A 391 -12.40 17.26 7.51
CA LYS A 391 -12.18 17.76 6.14
C LYS A 391 -11.54 16.73 5.23
N ARG A 392 -10.66 15.89 5.77
CA ARG A 392 -10.09 14.75 5.04
C ARG A 392 -11.13 13.67 4.71
N LYS A 393 -12.25 13.61 5.45
CA LYS A 393 -13.42 12.80 5.07
C LYS A 393 -14.24 13.48 3.96
N SER A 394 -14.27 14.81 3.86
CA SER A 394 -15.15 15.54 2.91
C SER A 394 -14.48 15.98 1.59
N ASN A 395 -13.17 16.22 1.58
CA ASN A 395 -12.42 16.69 0.40
C ASN A 395 -11.63 15.53 -0.20
N GLY A 396 -12.21 14.92 -1.24
CA GLY A 396 -11.62 13.81 -2.00
C GLY A 396 -10.39 14.20 -2.82
N THR A 397 -9.25 14.46 -2.17
CA THR A 397 -7.98 14.74 -2.86
C THR A 397 -6.79 13.87 -2.42
N GLY A 398 -7.04 12.80 -1.66
CA GLY A 398 -6.30 11.55 -1.76
C GLY A 398 -7.38 10.49 -1.96
N GLY A 399 -7.30 9.71 -3.04
CA GLY A 399 -8.35 8.76 -3.43
C GLY A 399 -8.84 7.96 -2.22
N ARG A 400 -10.01 8.34 -1.70
CA ARG A 400 -10.69 7.59 -0.67
C ARG A 400 -11.09 6.31 -1.37
N ALA A 401 -10.38 5.21 -1.11
CA ALA A 401 -10.99 3.90 -1.13
C ALA A 401 -12.18 4.05 -0.18
N GLY A 402 -13.36 4.31 -0.74
CA GLY A 402 -14.55 4.68 0.02
C GLY A 402 -14.78 3.62 1.09
N THR A 403 -15.19 4.04 2.29
CA THR A 403 -15.75 3.12 3.28
C THR A 403 -16.71 2.18 2.55
N VAL A 404 -16.42 0.88 2.58
CA VAL A 404 -17.20 -0.11 1.83
C VAL A 404 -18.68 0.10 2.15
N PRO A 405 -19.54 0.33 1.15
CA PRO A 405 -20.95 0.57 1.39
C PRO A 405 -21.58 -0.61 2.13
N ASP A 406 -22.57 -0.34 2.99
CA ASP A 406 -23.17 -1.37 3.84
C ASP A 406 -23.69 -2.57 3.03
N ASP A 407 -24.27 -2.33 1.86
CA ASP A 407 -24.77 -3.37 0.95
C ASP A 407 -23.67 -4.31 0.42
N TYR A 408 -22.41 -3.84 0.39
CA TYR A 408 -21.25 -4.61 -0.09
C TYR A 408 -20.32 -5.08 1.01
N ARG A 409 -20.52 -4.64 2.27
CA ARG A 409 -19.61 -4.92 3.39
C ARG A 409 -19.39 -6.41 3.62
N ALA A 410 -20.47 -7.20 3.63
CA ALA A 410 -20.39 -8.65 3.84
C ALA A 410 -19.67 -9.36 2.68
N LEU A 411 -19.98 -8.97 1.44
CA LEU A 411 -19.33 -9.52 0.25
C LEU A 411 -17.84 -9.19 0.23
N TYR A 412 -17.49 -7.95 0.57
CA TYR A 412 -16.10 -7.50 0.64
C TYR A 412 -15.30 -8.33 1.63
N GLN A 413 -15.79 -8.47 2.87
CA GLN A 413 -15.16 -9.28 3.90
C GLN A 413 -15.03 -10.75 3.50
N GLU A 414 -16.05 -11.31 2.82
CA GLU A 414 -15.99 -12.67 2.30
C GLU A 414 -14.86 -12.82 1.29
N LEU A 415 -14.81 -11.97 0.27
CA LEU A 415 -13.78 -12.03 -0.78
C LEU A 415 -12.38 -11.83 -0.19
N ASP A 416 -12.21 -10.84 0.69
CA ASP A 416 -10.94 -10.54 1.35
C ASP A 416 -10.38 -11.74 2.09
N LYS A 417 -11.24 -12.40 2.88
CA LYS A 417 -10.91 -13.64 3.60
C LYS A 417 -10.50 -14.77 2.65
N ARG A 418 -11.19 -14.95 1.52
CA ARG A 418 -10.83 -15.99 0.52
C ARG A 418 -9.45 -15.73 -0.08
N LEU A 419 -9.09 -14.47 -0.31
CA LEU A 419 -7.76 -14.09 -0.79
C LEU A 419 -6.68 -14.39 0.27
N ASP A 420 -6.93 -14.13 1.55
CA ASP A 420 -6.00 -14.45 2.65
C ASP A 420 -5.80 -15.96 2.82
N GLU A 421 -6.89 -16.72 2.80
CA GLU A 421 -6.86 -18.17 2.90
C GLU A 421 -6.02 -18.78 1.76
N PHE A 422 -6.16 -18.26 0.54
CA PHE A 422 -5.38 -18.73 -0.59
C PHE A 422 -3.92 -18.25 -0.56
N THR A 423 -3.65 -17.02 -0.11
CA THR A 423 -2.29 -16.49 0.07
C THR A 423 -1.53 -17.35 1.09
N THR A 424 -2.17 -17.70 2.20
CA THR A 424 -1.62 -18.63 3.21
C THR A 424 -1.27 -19.98 2.59
N ARG A 425 -2.15 -20.51 1.72
CA ARG A 425 -1.91 -21.77 0.99
C ARG A 425 -0.72 -21.69 0.04
N LEU A 426 -0.60 -20.61 -0.74
CA LEU A 426 0.54 -20.36 -1.63
C LEU A 426 1.86 -20.20 -0.86
N ASN A 427 1.82 -19.54 0.31
CA ASN A 427 2.99 -19.41 1.19
C ASN A 427 3.44 -20.76 1.76
N ALA A 428 2.51 -21.70 1.97
CA ALA A 428 2.82 -23.05 2.44
C ALA A 428 3.34 -23.99 1.34
N GLN A 429 3.23 -23.63 0.05
CA GLN A 429 3.74 -24.47 -1.03
C GLN A 429 5.27 -24.45 -1.12
N SER A 430 5.84 -25.60 -1.47
CA SER A 430 7.25 -25.69 -1.81
C SER A 430 7.56 -24.80 -3.01
N LYS A 431 8.51 -23.88 -2.85
CA LYS A 431 8.95 -23.00 -3.92
C LYS A 431 9.58 -23.83 -5.05
N ILE A 432 9.08 -23.68 -6.26
CA ILE A 432 9.73 -24.16 -7.49
C ILE A 432 10.47 -23.01 -8.16
N GLU A 433 11.52 -23.33 -8.92
CA GLU A 433 12.23 -22.33 -9.72
C GLU A 433 11.26 -21.61 -10.67
N PRO A 434 11.12 -20.27 -10.56
CA PRO A 434 10.17 -19.53 -11.38
C PRO A 434 10.62 -19.48 -12.84
N ARG A 435 9.66 -19.42 -13.76
CA ARG A 435 9.92 -19.10 -15.17
C ARG A 435 9.60 -17.63 -15.44
N PRO A 436 10.25 -17.00 -16.43
CA PRO A 436 9.87 -15.67 -16.86
C PRO A 436 8.40 -15.62 -17.30
N THR A 437 7.59 -14.84 -16.58
CA THR A 437 6.18 -14.62 -16.91
C THR A 437 6.02 -13.38 -17.78
N ILE A 438 5.27 -13.50 -18.88
CA ILE A 438 4.79 -12.36 -19.66
C ILE A 438 3.53 -11.84 -18.97
N PHE A 439 3.68 -10.74 -18.23
CA PHE A 439 2.55 -10.01 -17.69
C PHE A 439 1.88 -9.21 -18.80
N ALA A 440 0.60 -9.50 -19.01
CA ALA A 440 -0.23 -9.04 -20.11
C ALA A 440 -1.57 -8.46 -19.64
N ALA A 441 -2.25 -7.78 -20.56
CA ALA A 441 -3.57 -7.23 -20.36
C ALA A 441 -4.49 -7.55 -21.54
N GLU A 442 -5.80 -7.66 -21.32
CA GLU A 442 -6.75 -7.72 -22.43
C GLU A 442 -6.76 -6.36 -23.16
N LEU A 443 -6.67 -6.39 -24.48
CA LEU A 443 -6.82 -5.21 -25.32
C LEU A 443 -8.32 -4.97 -25.57
N LEU A 444 -9.00 -4.47 -24.54
CA LEU A 444 -10.46 -4.28 -24.54
C LEU A 444 -11.00 -3.54 -25.77
N PRO A 445 -10.35 -2.47 -26.30
CA PRO A 445 -10.84 -1.81 -27.51
C PRO A 445 -10.80 -2.68 -28.77
N ALA A 446 -10.09 -3.80 -28.76
CA ALA A 446 -10.03 -4.75 -29.87
C ALA A 446 -10.92 -5.99 -29.65
N ASN A 447 -11.78 -6.00 -28.64
CA ASN A 447 -12.64 -7.16 -28.36
C ASN A 447 -13.71 -7.35 -29.46
N SER A 448 -13.77 -8.55 -30.05
CA SER A 448 -14.70 -8.92 -31.12
C SER A 448 -16.18 -8.71 -30.81
N ASN A 449 -16.60 -8.72 -29.53
CA ASN A 449 -17.98 -8.48 -29.14
C ASN A 449 -18.46 -7.04 -29.47
N ARG A 450 -17.54 -6.09 -29.73
CA ARG A 450 -17.87 -4.74 -30.20
C ARG A 450 -18.42 -4.70 -31.64
N GLY A 451 -18.23 -5.77 -32.41
CA GLY A 451 -18.79 -5.88 -33.76
C GLY A 451 -18.43 -4.73 -34.69
N PRO A 452 -19.40 -4.15 -35.44
CA PRO A 452 -19.11 -3.16 -36.48
C PRO A 452 -18.40 -1.89 -36.01
N GLU A 453 -18.44 -1.58 -34.71
CA GLU A 453 -17.74 -0.44 -34.13
C GLU A 453 -16.22 -0.52 -34.34
N LEU A 454 -15.66 -1.74 -34.35
CA LEU A 454 -14.25 -2.02 -34.60
C LEU A 454 -13.77 -1.53 -35.97
N LEU A 455 -14.68 -1.44 -36.94
CA LEU A 455 -14.36 -1.12 -38.33
C LEU A 455 -14.31 0.39 -38.59
N THR A 456 -14.42 1.22 -37.54
CA THR A 456 -14.26 2.67 -37.62
C THR A 456 -12.80 3.08 -37.45
N ASP A 457 -12.38 4.16 -38.12
CA ASP A 457 -11.02 4.70 -37.93
C ASP A 457 -10.76 5.11 -36.48
N ARG A 458 -11.79 5.61 -35.79
CA ARG A 458 -11.74 5.96 -34.38
C ARG A 458 -11.41 4.76 -33.49
N ALA A 459 -11.96 3.57 -33.78
CA ALA A 459 -11.67 2.37 -33.01
C ALA A 459 -10.19 1.98 -33.12
N TYR A 460 -9.61 2.03 -34.32
CA TYR A 460 -8.18 1.73 -34.49
C TYR A 460 -7.29 2.76 -33.79
N GLN A 461 -7.61 4.05 -33.86
CA GLN A 461 -6.88 5.08 -33.09
C GLN A 461 -7.00 4.85 -31.57
N GLY A 462 -8.19 4.48 -31.09
CA GLY A 462 -8.39 4.11 -29.68
C GLY A 462 -7.51 2.92 -29.27
N VAL A 463 -7.37 1.91 -30.14
CA VAL A 463 -6.45 0.78 -29.91
C VAL A 463 -5.00 1.27 -29.79
N LEU A 464 -4.54 2.18 -30.65
CA LEU A 464 -3.16 2.70 -30.59
C LEU A 464 -2.88 3.44 -29.27
N VAL A 465 -3.79 4.34 -28.86
CA VAL A 465 -3.65 5.08 -27.59
C VAL A 465 -3.67 4.11 -26.40
N TYR A 466 -4.54 3.10 -26.43
CA TYR A 466 -4.59 2.08 -25.39
C TYR A 466 -3.28 1.29 -25.30
N LEU A 467 -2.71 0.90 -26.45
CA LEU A 467 -1.42 0.21 -26.52
C LEU A 467 -0.26 1.08 -26.03
N ASP A 468 -0.27 2.38 -26.31
CA ASP A 468 0.73 3.32 -25.78
C ASP A 468 0.71 3.30 -24.25
N GLN A 469 -0.47 3.35 -23.63
CA GLN A 469 -0.58 3.33 -22.17
C GLN A 469 -0.22 1.99 -21.55
N LEU A 470 -0.64 0.86 -22.15
CA LEU A 470 -0.22 -0.46 -21.67
C LEU A 470 1.30 -0.61 -21.75
N GLN A 471 1.91 -0.18 -22.86
CA GLN A 471 3.35 -0.23 -23.03
C GLN A 471 4.08 0.68 -22.02
N ALA A 472 3.55 1.87 -21.75
CA ALA A 472 4.08 2.78 -20.73
C ALA A 472 3.96 2.22 -19.30
N LEU A 473 2.92 1.42 -19.03
CA LEU A 473 2.74 0.70 -17.77
C LEU A 473 3.79 -0.42 -17.60
N GLY A 474 4.41 -0.89 -18.69
CA GLY A 474 5.38 -1.99 -18.68
C GLY A 474 4.82 -3.32 -19.14
N VAL A 475 3.59 -3.33 -19.68
CA VAL A 475 2.95 -4.54 -20.22
C VAL A 475 3.74 -5.03 -21.43
N ARG A 476 4.04 -6.34 -21.45
CA ARG A 476 4.86 -6.96 -22.51
C ARG A 476 4.07 -7.86 -23.46
N GLY A 477 2.83 -8.18 -23.12
CA GLY A 477 1.93 -8.92 -23.98
C GLY A 477 0.50 -8.41 -23.90
N VAL A 478 -0.31 -8.71 -24.90
CA VAL A 478 -1.76 -8.46 -24.85
C VAL A 478 -2.52 -9.68 -25.29
N LYS A 479 -3.72 -9.84 -24.74
CA LYS A 479 -4.72 -10.77 -25.27
C LYS A 479 -5.76 -10.01 -26.08
N VAL A 480 -6.18 -10.61 -27.20
CA VAL A 480 -7.30 -10.14 -28.02
C VAL A 480 -8.30 -11.26 -28.19
N THR A 481 -9.54 -11.02 -27.78
CA THR A 481 -10.66 -11.95 -28.02
C THR A 481 -11.20 -11.80 -29.44
N ILE A 482 -10.94 -12.78 -30.31
CA ILE A 482 -11.41 -12.85 -31.70
C ILE A 482 -12.36 -14.04 -31.85
N SER A 483 -13.60 -13.84 -31.43
CA SER A 483 -14.58 -14.90 -31.33
C SER A 483 -15.17 -15.34 -32.68
N TYR A 484 -15.50 -16.63 -32.78
CA TYR A 484 -16.30 -17.18 -33.87
C TYR A 484 -17.73 -16.61 -33.84
N PRO A 485 -18.34 -16.24 -34.99
CA PRO A 485 -17.91 -16.47 -36.38
C PRO A 485 -17.26 -15.26 -37.09
N LEU A 486 -16.70 -14.29 -36.36
CA LEU A 486 -16.37 -12.97 -36.91
C LEU A 486 -15.46 -12.99 -38.16
N LEU A 487 -14.57 -13.99 -38.27
CA LEU A 487 -13.63 -14.14 -39.40
C LEU A 487 -14.03 -15.26 -40.37
N SER A 488 -15.17 -15.92 -40.16
CA SER A 488 -15.70 -16.90 -41.10
C SER A 488 -16.06 -16.22 -42.42
N ALA A 489 -15.72 -16.85 -43.55
CA ALA A 489 -15.84 -16.22 -44.88
C ALA A 489 -17.27 -15.76 -45.24
N GLU A 490 -18.27 -16.42 -44.69
CA GLU A 490 -19.69 -16.12 -44.90
C GLU A 490 -20.23 -15.05 -43.93
N PHE A 491 -19.47 -14.68 -42.90
CA PHE A 491 -19.89 -13.69 -41.92
C PHE A 491 -19.87 -12.27 -42.53
N PRO A 492 -20.89 -11.43 -42.24
CA PRO A 492 -20.92 -10.06 -42.76
C PRO A 492 -19.64 -9.29 -42.47
N ARG A 493 -19.05 -8.70 -43.52
CA ARG A 493 -17.84 -7.87 -43.43
C ARG A 493 -16.59 -8.60 -42.91
N ALA A 494 -16.54 -9.95 -42.97
CA ALA A 494 -15.42 -10.75 -42.48
C ALA A 494 -14.05 -10.27 -43.00
N ARG A 495 -13.95 -9.87 -44.27
CA ARG A 495 -12.70 -9.33 -44.85
C ARG A 495 -12.21 -8.06 -44.17
N GLU A 496 -13.12 -7.18 -43.74
CA GLU A 496 -12.78 -5.95 -43.03
C GLU A 496 -12.28 -6.26 -41.61
N TYR A 497 -12.92 -7.22 -40.91
CA TYR A 497 -12.45 -7.67 -39.60
C TYR A 497 -11.06 -8.33 -39.68
N VAL A 498 -10.83 -9.19 -40.68
CA VAL A 498 -9.49 -9.77 -40.92
C VAL A 498 -8.46 -8.65 -41.14
N ALA A 499 -8.78 -7.63 -41.94
CA ALA A 499 -7.89 -6.50 -42.17
C ALA A 499 -7.61 -5.70 -40.89
N PHE A 500 -8.63 -5.46 -40.05
CA PHE A 500 -8.48 -4.78 -38.76
C PHE A 500 -7.54 -5.51 -37.82
N TYR A 501 -7.77 -6.80 -37.55
CA TYR A 501 -6.91 -7.57 -36.65
C TYR A 501 -5.51 -7.78 -37.21
N LYS A 502 -5.36 -7.87 -38.54
CA LYS A 502 -4.04 -7.94 -39.19
C LYS A 502 -3.24 -6.67 -38.94
N LYS A 503 -3.87 -5.49 -38.97
CA LYS A 503 -3.23 -4.21 -38.59
C LYS A 503 -2.80 -4.20 -37.13
N ILE A 504 -3.63 -4.73 -36.22
CA ILE A 504 -3.28 -4.82 -34.79
C ILE A 504 -2.08 -5.76 -34.58
N ALA A 505 -2.08 -6.94 -35.20
CA ALA A 505 -0.96 -7.87 -35.08
C ALA A 505 0.36 -7.30 -35.64
N GLN A 506 0.29 -6.57 -36.77
CA GLN A 506 1.45 -5.85 -37.32
C GLN A 506 1.96 -4.77 -36.34
N GLU A 507 1.06 -4.04 -35.70
CA GLU A 507 1.41 -3.01 -34.73
C GLU A 507 2.05 -3.60 -33.46
N LEU A 508 1.52 -4.70 -32.94
CA LEU A 508 2.12 -5.39 -31.79
C LEU A 508 3.51 -5.94 -32.09
N LYS A 509 3.71 -6.50 -33.30
CA LYS A 509 5.03 -6.90 -33.79
C LYS A 509 6.00 -5.71 -33.85
N ARG A 510 5.56 -4.54 -34.33
CA ARG A 510 6.36 -3.30 -34.34
C ARG A 510 6.76 -2.87 -32.92
N ARG A 511 5.86 -3.03 -31.95
CA ARG A 511 6.09 -2.72 -30.53
C ARG A 511 6.86 -3.79 -29.77
N LYS A 512 7.12 -4.95 -30.37
CA LYS A 512 7.71 -6.14 -29.74
C LYS A 512 6.89 -6.64 -28.54
N MET A 513 5.57 -6.56 -28.64
CA MET A 513 4.64 -7.09 -27.65
C MET A 513 4.10 -8.44 -28.11
N THR A 514 4.02 -9.40 -27.19
CA THR A 514 3.46 -10.73 -27.44
C THR A 514 1.95 -10.64 -27.66
N LEU A 515 1.42 -11.32 -28.68
CA LEU A 515 -0.01 -11.41 -28.96
C LEU A 515 -0.55 -12.81 -28.65
N LEU A 516 -1.49 -12.89 -27.71
CA LEU A 516 -2.38 -14.03 -27.49
C LEU A 516 -3.74 -13.74 -28.13
N VAL A 517 -4.24 -14.66 -28.96
CA VAL A 517 -5.61 -14.60 -29.48
C VAL A 517 -6.48 -15.66 -28.82
N GLY A 518 -7.59 -15.23 -28.21
CA GLY A 518 -8.65 -16.15 -27.74
C GLY A 518 -9.70 -16.35 -28.82
N ALA A 519 -9.85 -17.58 -29.33
CA ALA A 519 -10.85 -17.94 -30.34
C ALA A 519 -12.13 -18.50 -29.67
N GLY A 520 -12.76 -17.67 -28.83
CA GLY A 520 -14.01 -17.98 -28.15
C GLY A 520 -15.23 -17.89 -29.09
N ILE A 521 -16.40 -17.62 -28.50
CA ILE A 521 -17.66 -17.41 -29.19
C ILE A 521 -18.21 -16.01 -28.92
N ILE A 522 -19.03 -15.50 -29.83
CA ILE A 522 -19.69 -14.21 -29.65
C ILE A 522 -20.80 -14.38 -28.61
N PHE A 523 -20.87 -13.47 -27.65
CA PHE A 523 -21.90 -13.44 -26.63
C PHE A 523 -23.17 -12.78 -27.20
N SER A 524 -23.82 -13.45 -28.17
CA SER A 524 -25.02 -12.93 -28.86
C SER A 524 -26.10 -12.52 -27.86
N ASP A 525 -26.79 -11.41 -28.15
CA ASP A 525 -27.94 -10.92 -27.38
C ASP A 525 -27.64 -10.70 -25.89
N SER A 526 -26.43 -10.23 -25.58
CA SER A 526 -25.99 -9.95 -24.21
C SER A 526 -25.63 -8.47 -24.03
N VAL A 527 -25.45 -8.03 -22.78
CA VAL A 527 -24.95 -6.68 -22.48
C VAL A 527 -23.53 -6.43 -23.02
N PHE A 528 -22.81 -7.48 -23.41
CA PHE A 528 -21.42 -7.42 -23.84
C PHE A 528 -21.26 -7.28 -25.36
N SER A 529 -22.31 -7.54 -26.13
CA SER A 529 -22.25 -7.58 -27.59
C SER A 529 -23.53 -7.06 -28.22
N ASP A 530 -23.40 -6.09 -29.12
CA ASP A 530 -24.50 -5.67 -30.00
C ASP A 530 -24.58 -6.55 -31.28
N LEU A 531 -23.69 -7.52 -31.46
CA LEU A 531 -23.79 -8.52 -32.52
C LEU A 531 -24.85 -9.58 -32.22
N HIS A 532 -25.68 -9.87 -33.22
CA HIS A 532 -26.60 -10.99 -33.21
C HIS A 532 -26.01 -12.16 -34.03
N VAL A 533 -25.81 -13.31 -33.37
CA VAL A 533 -25.35 -14.55 -33.99
C VAL A 533 -26.29 -15.67 -33.59
N ASP A 534 -27.00 -16.22 -34.57
CA ASP A 534 -27.89 -17.34 -34.35
C ASP A 534 -27.12 -18.67 -34.40
N TYR A 535 -26.97 -19.31 -33.24
CA TYR A 535 -26.42 -20.66 -33.11
C TYR A 535 -27.52 -21.75 -33.21
N SER A 536 -28.80 -21.36 -33.24
CA SER A 536 -29.91 -22.30 -33.31
C SER A 536 -29.89 -23.10 -34.63
N GLY A 537 -30.19 -24.39 -34.55
CA GLY A 537 -30.14 -25.30 -35.71
C GLY A 537 -28.72 -25.68 -36.16
N MET A 538 -27.66 -25.18 -35.54
CA MET A 538 -26.29 -25.61 -35.83
C MET A 538 -26.05 -27.03 -35.27
N SER A 539 -25.48 -27.92 -36.09
CA SER A 539 -25.00 -29.22 -35.59
C SER A 539 -23.60 -29.09 -35.02
N LEU A 540 -23.25 -29.93 -34.04
CA LEU A 540 -21.90 -29.96 -33.48
C LEU A 540 -20.83 -30.19 -34.55
N GLU A 541 -21.10 -31.04 -35.55
CA GLU A 541 -20.18 -31.26 -36.67
C GLU A 541 -19.96 -30.01 -37.51
N LYS A 542 -21.05 -29.30 -37.87
CA LYS A 542 -20.95 -28.08 -38.66
C LYS A 542 -20.23 -26.99 -37.87
N TYR A 543 -20.50 -26.89 -36.57
CA TYR A 543 -19.84 -25.96 -35.66
C TYR A 543 -18.33 -26.22 -35.59
N LYS A 544 -17.90 -27.46 -35.35
CA LYS A 544 -16.47 -27.85 -35.34
C LYS A 544 -15.78 -27.46 -36.65
N GLN A 545 -16.41 -27.74 -37.79
CA GLN A 545 -15.87 -27.39 -39.12
C GLN A 545 -15.68 -25.88 -39.29
N LEU A 546 -16.67 -25.08 -38.91
CA LEU A 546 -16.64 -23.62 -39.09
C LEU A 546 -15.68 -22.96 -38.08
N LYS A 547 -15.65 -23.41 -36.82
CA LYS A 547 -14.68 -22.94 -35.82
C LYS A 547 -13.25 -23.23 -36.26
N ARG A 548 -13.01 -24.39 -36.90
CA ARG A 548 -11.71 -24.69 -37.51
C ARG A 548 -11.31 -23.66 -38.57
N GLN A 549 -12.19 -23.35 -39.52
CA GLN A 549 -11.91 -22.36 -40.57
C GLN A 549 -11.62 -20.97 -39.99
N HIS A 550 -12.30 -20.59 -38.91
CA HIS A 550 -12.05 -19.36 -38.18
C HIS A 550 -10.64 -19.34 -37.56
N VAL A 551 -10.24 -20.43 -36.89
CA VAL A 551 -8.89 -20.59 -36.33
C VAL A 551 -7.81 -20.61 -37.43
N GLU A 552 -8.04 -21.31 -38.54
CA GLU A 552 -7.13 -21.31 -39.70
C GLU A 552 -6.92 -19.89 -40.23
N THR A 553 -7.98 -19.07 -40.26
CA THR A 553 -7.90 -17.67 -40.67
C THR A 553 -7.09 -16.84 -39.68
N ILE A 554 -7.27 -17.03 -38.36
CA ILE A 554 -6.47 -16.38 -37.33
C ILE A 554 -4.97 -16.69 -37.54
N ILE A 555 -4.61 -17.96 -37.64
CA ILE A 555 -3.21 -18.38 -37.77
C ILE A 555 -2.60 -17.88 -39.09
N LYS A 556 -3.33 -17.99 -40.20
CA LYS A 556 -2.83 -17.62 -41.52
C LYS A 556 -2.67 -16.11 -41.70
N GLU A 557 -3.70 -15.34 -41.34
CA GLU A 557 -3.81 -13.92 -41.67
C GLU A 557 -3.36 -12.99 -40.55
N ILE A 558 -3.62 -13.36 -39.28
CA ILE A 558 -3.29 -12.54 -38.11
C ILE A 558 -1.89 -12.91 -37.58
N GLN A 559 -1.54 -14.20 -37.60
CA GLN A 559 -0.22 -14.72 -37.18
C GLN A 559 0.19 -14.24 -35.77
N PRO A 560 -0.62 -14.57 -34.73
CA PRO A 560 -0.28 -14.25 -33.33
C PRO A 560 0.86 -15.13 -32.82
N ASP A 561 1.38 -14.84 -31.62
CA ASP A 561 2.36 -15.71 -30.96
C ASP A 561 1.68 -16.94 -30.33
N TYR A 562 0.48 -16.72 -29.77
CA TYR A 562 -0.35 -17.75 -29.14
C TYR A 562 -1.79 -17.70 -29.68
N VAL A 563 -2.45 -18.85 -29.79
CA VAL A 563 -3.89 -18.95 -30.06
C VAL A 563 -4.56 -20.01 -29.18
N THR A 564 -5.50 -19.57 -28.34
CA THR A 564 -6.35 -20.47 -27.56
C THR A 564 -7.58 -20.81 -28.40
N ILE A 565 -7.67 -22.06 -28.87
CA ILE A 565 -8.68 -22.49 -29.86
C ILE A 565 -10.01 -22.95 -29.24
N ALA A 566 -9.99 -23.27 -27.94
CA ALA A 566 -11.17 -23.62 -27.17
C ALA A 566 -10.91 -23.35 -25.68
N ASN A 567 -11.86 -22.73 -24.99
CA ASN A 567 -11.82 -22.48 -23.55
C ASN A 567 -13.25 -22.41 -23.01
N GLU A 568 -13.40 -22.52 -21.68
CA GLU A 568 -14.69 -22.44 -20.97
C GLU A 568 -15.79 -23.33 -21.59
N PRO A 569 -15.63 -24.67 -21.60
CA PRO A 569 -16.58 -25.59 -22.23
C PRO A 569 -18.02 -25.41 -21.73
N SER A 570 -18.21 -25.10 -20.44
CA SER A 570 -19.55 -24.85 -19.88
C SER A 570 -20.18 -23.54 -20.40
N THR A 571 -19.39 -22.47 -20.54
CA THR A 571 -19.84 -21.20 -21.14
C THR A 571 -20.17 -21.41 -22.61
N GLU A 572 -19.31 -22.14 -23.35
CA GLU A 572 -19.51 -22.46 -24.76
C GLU A 572 -20.83 -23.22 -24.98
N ALA A 573 -21.08 -24.24 -24.15
CA ALA A 573 -22.34 -24.99 -24.15
C ALA A 573 -23.55 -24.10 -23.87
N LYS A 574 -23.44 -23.22 -22.86
CA LYS A 574 -24.53 -22.35 -22.42
C LYS A 574 -24.97 -21.36 -23.48
N ILE A 575 -24.02 -20.76 -24.22
CA ILE A 575 -24.31 -19.75 -25.23
C ILE A 575 -24.76 -20.40 -26.54
N THR A 576 -24.05 -21.41 -27.03
CA THR A 576 -24.36 -22.07 -28.32
C THR A 576 -25.57 -23.00 -28.23
N LYS A 577 -25.95 -23.45 -27.02
CA LYS A 577 -26.96 -24.49 -26.77
C LYS A 577 -26.60 -25.85 -27.40
N LEU A 578 -25.36 -26.04 -27.84
CA LEU A 578 -24.85 -27.31 -28.35
C LEU A 578 -24.55 -28.27 -27.21
N PRO A 579 -24.66 -29.60 -27.42
CA PRO A 579 -24.36 -30.61 -26.40
C PRO A 579 -22.85 -30.81 -26.23
N ILE A 580 -22.16 -29.79 -25.71
CA ILE A 580 -20.72 -29.82 -25.45
C ILE A 580 -20.47 -30.58 -24.14
N THR A 581 -20.16 -31.85 -24.28
CA THR A 581 -19.65 -32.75 -23.24
C THR A 581 -18.12 -32.76 -23.23
N LEU A 582 -17.51 -33.34 -22.19
CA LEU A 582 -16.07 -33.58 -22.11
C LEU A 582 -15.50 -34.27 -23.36
N SER A 583 -16.15 -35.35 -23.82
CA SER A 583 -15.72 -36.11 -24.99
C SER A 583 -15.76 -35.26 -26.26
N SER A 584 -16.89 -34.60 -26.53
CA SER A 584 -17.05 -33.75 -27.72
C SER A 584 -16.14 -32.52 -27.72
N PHE A 585 -15.80 -31.97 -26.55
CA PHE A 585 -14.89 -30.84 -26.44
C PHE A 585 -13.45 -31.23 -26.77
N VAL A 586 -12.97 -32.36 -26.23
CA VAL A 586 -11.65 -32.92 -26.57
C VAL A 586 -11.59 -33.33 -28.04
N GLU A 587 -12.67 -33.91 -28.57
CA GLU A 587 -12.79 -34.25 -29.99
C GLU A 587 -12.72 -32.99 -30.88
N GLN A 588 -13.42 -31.91 -30.53
CA GLN A 588 -13.36 -30.62 -31.21
C GLN A 588 -11.94 -30.06 -31.25
N VAL A 589 -11.21 -30.08 -30.12
CA VAL A 589 -9.82 -29.63 -30.04
C VAL A 589 -8.92 -30.45 -30.97
N ASN A 590 -9.02 -31.78 -30.91
CA ASN A 590 -8.24 -32.67 -31.78
C ASN A 590 -8.62 -32.51 -33.26
N TYR A 591 -9.89 -32.29 -33.58
CA TYR A 591 -10.36 -32.03 -34.94
C TYR A 591 -9.72 -30.77 -35.52
N ILE A 592 -9.68 -29.68 -34.76
CA ILE A 592 -9.01 -28.43 -35.16
C ILE A 592 -7.50 -28.69 -35.36
N LEU A 593 -6.83 -29.33 -34.41
CA LEU A 593 -5.40 -29.64 -34.48
C LEU A 593 -5.00 -30.60 -35.61
N SER A 594 -5.92 -31.40 -36.14
CA SER A 594 -5.61 -32.43 -37.14
C SER A 594 -5.16 -31.88 -38.50
N THR A 595 -5.52 -30.63 -38.82
CA THR A 595 -5.40 -30.07 -40.17
C THR A 595 -4.84 -28.65 -40.21
N VAL A 596 -4.71 -28.00 -39.06
CA VAL A 596 -4.11 -26.67 -38.95
C VAL A 596 -2.60 -26.74 -39.18
N ASP A 597 -2.08 -25.88 -40.07
CA ASP A 597 -0.66 -25.57 -40.17
C ASP A 597 -0.32 -24.49 -39.14
N HIS A 598 0.39 -24.85 -38.08
CA HIS A 598 0.63 -23.97 -36.94
C HIS A 598 1.54 -22.78 -37.28
N ARG A 599 2.38 -22.87 -38.31
CA ARG A 599 3.32 -21.79 -38.74
C ARG A 599 4.16 -21.17 -37.61
N GLY A 600 4.49 -21.95 -36.58
CA GLY A 600 5.24 -21.49 -35.40
C GLY A 600 4.41 -20.81 -34.32
N VAL A 601 3.09 -20.68 -34.51
CA VAL A 601 2.14 -20.21 -33.48
C VAL A 601 1.95 -21.31 -32.44
N LEU A 602 1.99 -20.93 -31.16
CA LEU A 602 1.66 -21.85 -30.06
C LEU A 602 0.14 -21.99 -29.95
N ILE A 603 -0.35 -23.24 -29.91
CA ILE A 603 -1.80 -23.53 -29.88
C ILE A 603 -2.18 -24.13 -28.53
N GLY A 604 -3.18 -23.53 -27.88
CA GLY A 604 -3.67 -23.99 -26.58
C GLY A 604 -5.16 -24.23 -26.52
N ALA A 605 -5.57 -24.92 -25.45
CA ALA A 605 -6.96 -25.06 -25.05
C ALA A 605 -7.05 -25.02 -23.53
N GLY A 606 -8.23 -24.72 -23.00
CA GLY A 606 -8.36 -24.38 -21.59
C GLY A 606 -9.70 -24.71 -20.96
N ALA A 607 -9.79 -24.34 -19.68
CA ALA A 607 -11.05 -24.29 -18.95
C ALA A 607 -11.01 -23.19 -17.89
N GLY A 608 -12.19 -22.75 -17.45
CA GLY A 608 -12.33 -21.87 -16.30
C GLY A 608 -12.16 -22.64 -14.99
N ASN A 609 -11.73 -21.96 -13.93
CA ASN A 609 -11.56 -22.60 -12.61
C ASN A 609 -12.89 -23.08 -11.99
N TRP A 610 -14.04 -22.77 -12.60
CA TRP A 610 -15.36 -23.33 -12.28
C TRP A 610 -15.70 -24.64 -13.01
N ASP A 611 -14.99 -24.96 -14.10
CA ASP A 611 -15.21 -26.20 -14.84
C ASP A 611 -14.68 -27.43 -14.10
N ASP A 612 -15.07 -28.61 -14.57
CA ASP A 612 -14.59 -29.90 -14.06
C ASP A 612 -13.10 -30.10 -14.39
N ALA A 613 -12.32 -30.57 -13.43
CA ALA A 613 -10.90 -30.86 -13.60
C ALA A 613 -10.60 -31.88 -14.71
N ALA A 614 -11.56 -32.75 -15.03
CA ALA A 614 -11.45 -33.73 -16.10
C ALA A 614 -11.19 -33.09 -17.47
N TYR A 615 -11.64 -31.84 -17.70
CA TYR A 615 -11.31 -31.11 -18.93
C TYR A 615 -9.81 -30.86 -19.05
N ILE A 616 -9.18 -30.30 -18.02
CA ILE A 616 -7.74 -30.03 -18.03
C ILE A 616 -6.93 -31.32 -18.14
N GLU A 617 -7.32 -32.35 -17.38
CA GLU A 617 -6.65 -33.65 -17.45
C GLU A 617 -6.69 -34.25 -18.87
N ASN A 618 -7.85 -34.24 -19.53
CA ASN A 618 -7.98 -34.80 -20.86
C ASN A 618 -7.34 -33.93 -21.95
N LEU A 619 -7.42 -32.61 -21.85
CA LEU A 619 -6.69 -31.72 -22.75
C LEU A 619 -5.19 -31.97 -22.66
N ALA A 620 -4.66 -32.09 -21.45
CA ALA A 620 -3.23 -32.29 -21.23
C ALA A 620 -2.74 -33.67 -21.71
N LYS A 621 -3.52 -34.74 -21.49
CA LYS A 621 -3.15 -36.12 -21.85
C LYS A 621 -3.46 -36.50 -23.30
N ASN A 622 -4.62 -36.09 -23.80
CA ASN A 622 -5.22 -36.66 -25.01
C ASN A 622 -5.22 -35.70 -26.20
N THR A 623 -4.50 -34.58 -26.11
CA THR A 623 -4.36 -33.62 -27.21
C THR A 623 -2.92 -33.15 -27.40
N ARG A 624 -2.65 -32.63 -28.60
CA ARG A 624 -1.34 -32.09 -28.99
C ARG A 624 -1.19 -30.58 -28.74
N VAL A 625 -2.03 -29.98 -27.90
CA VAL A 625 -1.87 -28.56 -27.53
C VAL A 625 -0.51 -28.31 -26.89
N ASP A 626 0.05 -27.13 -27.13
CA ASP A 626 1.34 -26.67 -26.61
C ASP A 626 1.22 -26.18 -25.16
N TYR A 627 0.05 -25.65 -24.80
CA TYR A 627 -0.22 -25.08 -23.48
C TYR A 627 -1.66 -25.31 -23.03
N ILE A 628 -1.86 -25.25 -21.72
CA ILE A 628 -3.17 -25.20 -21.07
C ILE A 628 -3.44 -23.75 -20.65
N ASP A 629 -4.62 -23.26 -21.05
CA ASP A 629 -5.10 -21.91 -20.74
C ASP A 629 -6.08 -21.94 -19.56
N LEU A 630 -5.77 -21.23 -18.48
CA LEU A 630 -6.61 -21.14 -17.29
C LEU A 630 -7.35 -19.81 -17.29
N HIS A 631 -8.67 -19.85 -17.15
CA HIS A 631 -9.46 -18.68 -16.80
C HIS A 631 -9.74 -18.70 -15.29
N ILE A 632 -9.35 -17.64 -14.56
CA ILE A 632 -9.46 -17.59 -13.09
C ILE A 632 -10.34 -16.41 -12.70
N TYR A 633 -11.56 -16.69 -12.22
CA TYR A 633 -12.53 -15.66 -11.85
C TYR A 633 -13.07 -15.84 -10.42
N PRO A 634 -14.05 -16.72 -10.12
CA PRO A 634 -14.52 -16.84 -8.74
C PRO A 634 -13.43 -17.35 -7.81
N VAL A 635 -13.32 -16.69 -6.65
CA VAL A 635 -12.37 -17.06 -5.59
C VAL A 635 -13.01 -17.87 -4.47
N ASN A 636 -14.33 -18.00 -4.50
CA ASN A 636 -15.13 -18.68 -3.49
C ASN A 636 -14.99 -20.20 -3.60
N ARG A 637 -15.45 -20.90 -2.55
CA ARG A 637 -15.38 -22.37 -2.46
C ARG A 637 -13.93 -22.85 -2.67
N GLU A 638 -13.75 -24.00 -3.29
CA GLU A 638 -12.43 -24.55 -3.64
C GLU A 638 -11.98 -24.19 -5.07
N LEU A 639 -12.43 -23.04 -5.62
CA LEU A 639 -12.18 -22.70 -7.03
C LEU A 639 -10.78 -22.10 -7.29
N LEU A 640 -10.21 -21.31 -6.36
CA LEU A 640 -8.80 -20.92 -6.45
C LEU A 640 -7.84 -22.12 -6.28
N PRO A 641 -8.06 -23.00 -5.28
CA PRO A 641 -7.31 -24.27 -5.17
C PRO A 641 -7.43 -25.16 -6.41
N ARG A 642 -8.59 -25.15 -7.08
CA ARG A 642 -8.74 -25.86 -8.35
C ARG A 642 -7.88 -25.26 -9.46
N ALA A 643 -7.73 -23.93 -9.54
CA ALA A 643 -6.82 -23.32 -10.52
C ALA A 643 -5.36 -23.77 -10.31
N LEU A 644 -4.94 -23.93 -9.05
CA LEU A 644 -3.65 -24.50 -8.70
C LEU A 644 -3.52 -25.96 -9.15
N GLN A 645 -4.54 -26.78 -8.88
CA GLN A 645 -4.61 -28.16 -9.37
C GLN A 645 -4.50 -28.23 -10.90
N PHE A 646 -5.13 -27.30 -11.63
CA PHE A 646 -5.07 -27.26 -13.09
C PHE A 646 -3.67 -26.96 -13.60
N ALA A 647 -2.97 -25.99 -13.00
CA ALA A 647 -1.59 -25.69 -13.32
C ALA A 647 -0.66 -26.89 -13.05
N GLU A 648 -0.86 -27.60 -11.94
CA GLU A 648 -0.12 -28.82 -11.61
C GLU A 648 -0.37 -29.94 -12.65
N MET A 649 -1.62 -30.19 -13.02
CA MET A 649 -2.00 -31.19 -14.03
C MET A 649 -1.36 -30.90 -15.40
N ALA A 650 -1.39 -29.64 -15.83
CA ALA A 650 -0.76 -29.22 -17.08
C ALA A 650 0.76 -29.50 -17.07
N ARG A 651 1.46 -29.06 -16.01
CA ARG A 651 2.90 -29.27 -15.85
C ARG A 651 3.28 -30.74 -15.76
N ALA A 652 2.50 -31.54 -15.02
CA ALA A 652 2.73 -32.98 -14.88
C ALA A 652 2.65 -33.74 -16.23
N ASN A 653 1.96 -33.17 -17.22
CA ASN A 653 1.86 -33.71 -18.58
C ASN A 653 2.74 -32.94 -19.59
N GLY A 654 3.72 -32.17 -19.11
CA GLY A 654 4.68 -31.46 -19.95
C GLY A 654 4.09 -30.30 -20.76
N LYS A 655 2.90 -29.81 -20.40
CA LYS A 655 2.27 -28.66 -21.05
C LYS A 655 2.71 -27.35 -20.38
N ARG A 656 2.85 -26.29 -21.17
CA ARG A 656 3.01 -24.93 -20.62
C ARG A 656 1.71 -24.49 -19.95
N VAL A 657 1.82 -23.57 -19.00
CA VAL A 657 0.65 -23.00 -18.32
C VAL A 657 0.55 -21.52 -18.65
N ILE A 658 -0.63 -21.08 -19.06
CA ILE A 658 -0.96 -19.67 -19.16
C ILE A 658 -2.25 -19.37 -18.40
N VAL A 659 -2.43 -18.11 -18.02
CA VAL A 659 -3.69 -17.57 -17.53
C VAL A 659 -4.19 -16.56 -18.55
N GLY A 660 -5.02 -17.01 -19.49
CA GLY A 660 -5.51 -16.19 -20.59
C GLY A 660 -6.52 -15.14 -20.14
N GLU A 661 -7.28 -15.38 -19.08
CA GLU A 661 -8.20 -14.39 -18.52
C GLU A 661 -8.27 -14.49 -17.01
N THR A 662 -8.23 -13.35 -16.34
CA THR A 662 -8.51 -13.30 -14.92
C THR A 662 -8.91 -11.90 -14.46
N TRP A 663 -9.82 -11.86 -13.48
CA TRP A 663 -10.12 -10.72 -12.64
C TRP A 663 -10.81 -11.20 -11.35
N LEU A 664 -10.78 -10.39 -10.29
CA LEU A 664 -11.47 -10.73 -9.05
C LEU A 664 -12.99 -10.65 -9.25
N TYR A 665 -13.64 -11.81 -9.36
CA TYR A 665 -15.08 -11.88 -9.60
C TYR A 665 -15.86 -11.56 -8.32
N LYS A 666 -16.60 -10.43 -8.31
CA LYS A 666 -17.29 -9.88 -7.12
C LYS A 666 -18.62 -10.57 -6.81
N ALA A 667 -18.57 -11.89 -6.70
CA ALA A 667 -19.69 -12.74 -6.34
C ALA A 667 -19.47 -13.38 -4.97
N GLY A 668 -20.53 -13.40 -4.15
CA GLY A 668 -20.54 -14.16 -2.91
C GLY A 668 -20.74 -15.66 -3.18
N GLU A 669 -20.48 -16.50 -2.18
CA GLU A 669 -20.51 -17.96 -2.31
C GLU A 669 -21.85 -18.52 -2.83
N ARG A 670 -22.96 -17.86 -2.49
CA ARG A 670 -24.31 -18.21 -2.95
C ARG A 670 -24.64 -17.74 -4.35
N GLU A 671 -23.90 -16.75 -4.86
CA GLU A 671 -24.12 -16.15 -6.17
C GLU A 671 -23.36 -16.91 -7.27
N VAL A 672 -22.26 -17.58 -6.91
CA VAL A 672 -21.45 -18.38 -7.85
C VAL A 672 -22.29 -19.49 -8.50
N GLY A 673 -22.51 -19.35 -9.82
CA GLY A 673 -23.29 -20.27 -10.65
C GLY A 673 -24.80 -20.02 -10.72
N GLY A 674 -25.32 -19.07 -9.93
CA GLY A 674 -26.75 -18.75 -9.86
C GLY A 674 -27.11 -17.31 -10.23
N ALA A 675 -26.22 -16.34 -10.00
CA ALA A 675 -26.46 -14.94 -10.32
C ALA A 675 -26.23 -14.63 -11.82
N ASP A 676 -26.84 -13.54 -12.28
CA ASP A 676 -26.58 -13.01 -13.61
C ASP A 676 -25.15 -12.42 -13.67
N ALA A 677 -24.39 -12.80 -14.69
CA ALA A 677 -22.99 -12.39 -14.82
C ALA A 677 -22.85 -10.88 -15.09
N ALA A 678 -23.82 -10.27 -15.78
CA ALA A 678 -23.81 -8.83 -16.04
C ALA A 678 -23.93 -8.03 -14.74
N ASP A 679 -24.77 -8.49 -13.81
CA ASP A 679 -24.96 -7.85 -12.51
C ASP A 679 -23.70 -7.95 -11.65
N ILE A 680 -23.00 -9.09 -11.67
CA ILE A 680 -21.73 -9.24 -10.95
C ILE A 680 -20.66 -8.32 -11.56
N ILE A 681 -20.49 -8.35 -12.88
CA ILE A 681 -19.47 -7.54 -13.58
C ILE A 681 -19.73 -6.03 -13.39
N ALA A 682 -20.99 -5.61 -13.32
CA ALA A 682 -21.32 -4.21 -13.05
C ALA A 682 -20.88 -3.73 -11.66
N ARG A 683 -20.57 -4.62 -10.71
CA ARG A 683 -20.01 -4.25 -9.41
C ARG A 683 -18.56 -3.83 -9.50
N ASP A 684 -17.80 -4.37 -10.47
CA ASP A 684 -16.37 -4.13 -10.63
C ASP A 684 -16.05 -2.63 -10.84
N VAL A 685 -17.04 -1.86 -11.29
CA VAL A 685 -16.84 -0.45 -11.63
C VAL A 685 -16.47 0.41 -10.43
N PHE A 686 -16.77 0.00 -9.19
CA PHE A 686 -16.69 0.88 -8.03
C PHE A 686 -15.31 0.94 -7.37
N SER A 687 -14.87 2.14 -7.01
CA SER A 687 -13.53 2.43 -6.47
C SER A 687 -13.25 1.80 -5.11
N PHE A 688 -14.27 1.49 -4.30
CA PHE A 688 -14.07 0.80 -3.03
C PHE A 688 -13.58 -0.66 -3.19
N TRP A 689 -13.65 -1.26 -4.39
CA TRP A 689 -13.08 -2.58 -4.67
C TRP A 689 -11.58 -2.59 -4.91
N GLN A 690 -11.00 -1.42 -5.14
CA GLN A 690 -9.61 -1.23 -5.53
C GLN A 690 -8.58 -1.90 -4.60
N PRO A 691 -8.76 -1.92 -3.26
CA PRO A 691 -7.84 -2.64 -2.39
C PRO A 691 -7.87 -4.17 -2.60
N LEU A 692 -9.05 -4.77 -2.81
CA LEU A 692 -9.14 -6.20 -3.09
C LEU A 692 -8.63 -6.56 -4.49
N ASP A 693 -8.84 -5.69 -5.48
CA ASP A 693 -8.26 -5.90 -6.82
C ASP A 693 -6.74 -5.89 -6.75
N THR A 694 -6.16 -4.91 -6.03
CA THR A 694 -4.71 -4.82 -5.74
C THR A 694 -4.18 -6.09 -5.07
N LYS A 695 -4.85 -6.54 -4.00
CA LYS A 695 -4.53 -7.79 -3.29
C LYS A 695 -4.58 -9.01 -4.23
N PHE A 696 -5.60 -9.07 -5.08
CA PHE A 696 -5.74 -10.15 -6.07
C PHE A 696 -4.63 -10.13 -7.12
N LEU A 697 -4.18 -8.95 -7.59
CA LEU A 697 -3.06 -8.86 -8.52
C LEU A 697 -1.74 -9.36 -7.90
N MET A 698 -1.48 -9.02 -6.64
CA MET A 698 -0.31 -9.50 -5.91
C MET A 698 -0.34 -11.03 -5.75
N LEU A 699 -1.50 -11.57 -5.37
CA LEU A 699 -1.74 -13.00 -5.26
C LEU A 699 -1.53 -13.71 -6.61
N LEU A 700 -2.03 -13.16 -7.72
CA LEU A 700 -1.83 -13.71 -9.05
C LEU A 700 -0.36 -13.68 -9.49
N ALA A 701 0.38 -12.63 -9.15
CA ALA A 701 1.81 -12.55 -9.43
C ALA A 701 2.59 -13.64 -8.66
N GLN A 702 2.24 -13.86 -7.39
CA GLN A 702 2.79 -14.95 -6.59
C GLN A 702 2.42 -16.33 -7.18
N PHE A 703 1.14 -16.54 -7.50
CA PHE A 703 0.65 -17.76 -8.15
C PHE A 703 1.42 -18.05 -9.43
N ALA A 704 1.62 -17.04 -10.29
CA ALA A 704 2.32 -17.18 -11.55
C ALA A 704 3.78 -17.62 -11.37
N GLN A 705 4.49 -16.98 -10.44
CA GLN A 705 5.88 -17.33 -10.12
C GLN A 705 6.01 -18.75 -9.56
N GLN A 706 5.14 -19.12 -8.61
CA GLN A 706 5.14 -20.42 -7.95
C GLN A 706 4.60 -21.57 -8.82
N ASN A 707 3.97 -21.27 -9.95
CA ASN A 707 3.39 -22.29 -10.84
C ASN A 707 3.93 -22.26 -12.26
N GLN A 708 5.04 -21.54 -12.50
CA GLN A 708 5.70 -21.43 -13.81
C GLN A 708 4.74 -20.98 -14.92
N VAL A 709 3.83 -20.06 -14.61
CA VAL A 709 2.91 -19.49 -15.60
C VAL A 709 3.70 -18.61 -16.56
N GLU A 710 3.60 -18.90 -17.86
CA GLU A 710 4.40 -18.21 -18.90
C GLU A 710 3.75 -16.91 -19.38
N PHE A 711 2.43 -16.79 -19.29
CA PHE A 711 1.66 -15.64 -19.74
C PHE A 711 0.43 -15.45 -18.84
N ILE A 712 0.17 -14.22 -18.40
CA ILE A 712 -1.01 -13.88 -17.58
C ILE A 712 -1.66 -12.60 -18.11
N SER A 713 -2.93 -12.68 -18.50
CA SER A 713 -3.69 -11.54 -19.02
C SER A 713 -4.82 -11.14 -18.09
N LEU A 714 -4.74 -9.90 -17.59
CA LEU A 714 -5.77 -9.30 -16.75
C LEU A 714 -6.90 -8.73 -17.63
N PHE A 715 -8.12 -9.22 -17.42
CA PHE A 715 -9.22 -8.97 -18.36
C PHE A 715 -9.75 -7.54 -18.30
N TRP A 716 -10.07 -7.03 -17.10
CA TRP A 716 -10.60 -5.67 -16.94
C TRP A 716 -9.51 -4.61 -16.85
N SER A 717 -8.63 -4.58 -17.85
CA SER A 717 -7.50 -3.65 -17.97
C SER A 717 -7.88 -2.16 -17.91
N LYS A 718 -9.15 -1.81 -18.16
CA LYS A 718 -9.69 -0.45 -17.96
C LYS A 718 -9.50 0.05 -16.52
N TYR A 719 -9.53 -0.85 -15.54
CA TYR A 719 -9.40 -0.52 -14.13
C TYR A 719 -7.97 -0.19 -13.70
N PHE A 720 -6.97 -0.39 -14.57
CA PHE A 720 -5.67 0.24 -14.37
C PHE A 720 -5.73 1.76 -14.41
N PHE A 721 -6.78 2.32 -15.01
CA PHE A 721 -6.89 3.75 -15.29
C PHE A 721 -7.94 4.42 -14.42
N ALA A 722 -9.15 3.85 -14.32
CA ALA A 722 -10.23 4.48 -13.55
C ALA A 722 -11.23 3.48 -12.97
N TYR A 723 -11.84 3.90 -11.87
CA TYR A 723 -13.06 3.34 -11.29
C TYR A 723 -14.09 4.48 -11.15
N LEU A 724 -15.32 4.15 -10.77
CA LEU A 724 -16.38 5.08 -10.39
C LEU A 724 -16.52 5.14 -8.88
N ASP A 725 -16.77 6.32 -8.33
CA ASP A 725 -17.14 6.43 -6.92
C ASP A 725 -18.53 5.83 -6.67
N TYR A 726 -18.70 5.21 -5.51
CA TYR A 726 -20.00 4.70 -5.11
C TYR A 726 -20.87 5.80 -4.51
N ASP A 727 -22.09 5.95 -5.02
CA ASP A 727 -23.14 6.74 -4.39
C ASP A 727 -24.52 6.09 -4.61
N THR A 728 -25.51 6.51 -3.83
CA THR A 728 -26.88 5.96 -3.90
C THR A 728 -27.60 6.30 -5.21
N THR A 729 -27.13 7.30 -5.98
CA THR A 729 -27.72 7.62 -7.28
C THR A 729 -27.31 6.62 -8.37
N ARG A 730 -26.16 5.96 -8.19
CA ARG A 730 -25.66 4.92 -9.09
C ARG A 730 -26.30 3.55 -8.86
N GLN A 731 -26.96 3.31 -7.71
CA GLN A 731 -27.69 2.06 -7.43
C GLN A 731 -28.84 1.77 -8.41
N GLY A 732 -29.45 2.82 -8.99
CA GLY A 732 -30.56 2.68 -9.93
C GLY A 732 -30.16 2.46 -11.39
N LEU A 733 -28.85 2.44 -11.70
CA LEU A 733 -28.37 2.29 -13.06
C LEU A 733 -28.31 0.82 -13.47
N SER A 734 -28.66 0.55 -14.73
CA SER A 734 -28.49 -0.78 -15.30
C SER A 734 -27.01 -1.14 -15.47
N PRO A 735 -26.65 -2.43 -15.53
CA PRO A 735 -25.29 -2.88 -15.83
C PRO A 735 -24.66 -2.20 -17.05
N LYS A 736 -25.42 -2.04 -18.14
CA LYS A 736 -24.96 -1.37 -19.37
C LYS A 736 -24.59 0.10 -19.12
N GLN A 737 -25.38 0.82 -18.31
CA GLN A 737 -25.10 2.23 -17.99
C GLN A 737 -23.87 2.38 -17.11
N LEU A 738 -23.69 1.52 -16.10
CA LEU A 738 -22.51 1.55 -15.23
C LEU A 738 -21.23 1.27 -16.03
N LEU A 739 -21.26 0.26 -16.91
CA LEU A 739 -20.12 -0.08 -17.75
C LEU A 739 -19.76 1.06 -18.72
N GLN A 740 -20.75 1.72 -19.32
CA GLN A 740 -20.52 2.88 -20.19
C GLN A 740 -19.91 4.08 -19.44
N LEU A 741 -20.35 4.32 -18.20
CA LEU A 741 -19.79 5.39 -17.37
C LEU A 741 -18.32 5.13 -17.04
N VAL A 742 -17.98 3.90 -16.62
CA VAL A 742 -16.58 3.59 -16.31
C VAL A 742 -15.70 3.53 -17.55
N ASP A 743 -16.23 3.13 -18.71
CA ASP A 743 -15.52 3.19 -19.98
C ASP A 743 -15.19 4.65 -20.37
N THR A 744 -16.10 5.59 -20.08
CA THR A 744 -15.87 7.02 -20.30
C THR A 744 -14.78 7.53 -19.34
N ALA A 745 -14.90 7.25 -18.05
CA ALA A 745 -13.91 7.65 -17.05
C ALA A 745 -12.52 7.07 -17.36
N ALA A 746 -12.44 5.78 -17.71
CA ALA A 746 -11.18 5.14 -18.09
C ALA A 746 -10.60 5.76 -19.36
N SER A 747 -11.43 6.07 -20.37
CA SER A 747 -10.97 6.71 -21.60
C SER A 747 -10.33 8.08 -21.34
N GLU A 748 -10.90 8.88 -20.43
CA GLU A 748 -10.32 10.17 -20.02
C GLU A 748 -8.93 9.97 -19.40
N GLN A 749 -8.79 9.03 -18.46
CA GLN A 749 -7.50 8.76 -17.79
C GLN A 749 -6.46 8.11 -18.72
N ILE A 750 -6.89 7.29 -19.68
CA ILE A 750 -6.02 6.71 -20.72
C ILE A 750 -5.42 7.80 -21.60
N VAL A 751 -6.20 8.83 -21.95
CA VAL A 751 -5.69 9.95 -22.76
C VAL A 751 -4.70 10.80 -21.97
N THR A 752 -4.91 11.00 -20.68
CA THR A 752 -3.99 11.78 -19.82
C THR A 752 -2.80 10.98 -19.30
N GLY A 753 -2.83 9.65 -19.38
CA GLY A 753 -1.77 8.76 -18.87
C GLY A 753 -1.82 8.55 -17.36
N ASN A 754 -2.96 8.82 -16.72
CA ASN A 754 -3.13 8.64 -15.29
C ASN A 754 -3.48 7.18 -14.95
N LEU A 755 -2.93 6.69 -13.84
CA LEU A 755 -3.19 5.34 -13.33
C LEU A 755 -3.99 5.40 -12.04
N SER A 756 -4.93 4.46 -11.92
CA SER A 756 -5.55 4.11 -10.65
C SER A 756 -4.53 3.40 -9.74
N GLU A 757 -4.81 3.25 -8.44
CA GLU A 757 -3.95 2.47 -7.53
C GLU A 757 -3.78 1.00 -7.99
N THR A 758 -4.81 0.39 -8.57
CA THR A 758 -4.70 -0.93 -9.21
C THR A 758 -3.69 -0.90 -10.37
N GLY A 759 -3.71 0.14 -11.19
CA GLY A 759 -2.74 0.33 -12.27
C GLY A 759 -1.32 0.60 -11.78
N GLN A 760 -1.17 1.38 -10.71
CA GLN A 760 0.11 1.63 -10.06
C GLN A 760 0.69 0.35 -9.46
N THR A 761 -0.14 -0.44 -8.75
CA THR A 761 0.22 -1.77 -8.25
C THR A 761 0.66 -2.67 -9.38
N TYR A 762 -0.13 -2.75 -10.46
CA TYR A 762 0.23 -3.61 -11.58
C TYR A 762 1.56 -3.19 -12.21
N ARG A 763 1.80 -1.89 -12.39
CA ARG A 763 3.09 -1.35 -12.84
C ARG A 763 4.25 -1.79 -11.94
N ARG A 764 4.08 -1.72 -10.61
CA ARG A 764 5.10 -2.17 -9.63
C ARG A 764 5.36 -3.67 -9.75
N LEU A 765 4.31 -4.47 -9.87
CA LEU A 765 4.41 -5.94 -9.94
C LEU A 765 5.15 -6.44 -11.18
N ILE A 766 5.00 -5.75 -12.31
CA ILE A 766 5.54 -6.19 -13.60
C ILE A 766 6.85 -5.49 -13.98
N ALA A 767 7.31 -4.56 -13.15
CA ALA A 767 8.59 -3.89 -13.34
C ALA A 767 9.73 -4.93 -13.39
N PRO A 768 10.75 -4.74 -14.25
CA PRO A 768 11.92 -5.60 -14.25
C PRO A 768 12.56 -5.62 -12.85
N LYS A 769 12.73 -6.82 -12.29
CA LYS A 769 13.47 -7.02 -11.04
C LYS A 769 14.96 -7.16 -11.31
#